data_AF-A0AAV0ZP25-F1
#
_entry.id   AF-A0AAV0ZP25-F1
#
_cell.length_a   1.000
_cell.length_b   1.000
_cell.length_c   1.000
_cell.angle_alpha   90.00
_cell.angle_beta   90.00
_cell.angle_gamma   90.00
#
_symmetry.space_group_name_H-M   'P 1'
#
loop_
_entity.id
_entity.type
_entity.pdbx_description
1 polymer ?
#
loop_
_entity_poly.entity_id
_entity_poly.type
_entity_poly.pdbx_seq_one_letter_code
_entity_poly.pdbx_strand_id
1 'polypeptide(L)'
;MAINLAKFLILFFTISICNAVTNPSPISDSHRSAALQLFDGSSSRESGSTVTAATGGDSLFEKIPAKLHFDESSSDSDSDSHSESVKPEISSVKDKVFRLFGREKPVHSVLGGGKRRSKEPDYVPHVVAQMKASYLHYYDLTGQNCMDSSTVKEFVLFSVKLGQSDAQDADYQPKDELAAIAVKIPKAISFINNQHHSSCHSDSHDIVHATVVLPGGVHSFPSKGGPSSLLERWKSGGSLENHCHPNLILQVFVNDQFLNWDPENRIKVRIVSARSYHSLFMHNMCIRPSPEELENFGTPDFTIYNAGKFPCNRFTHYMTSSTSIDLNLARREMVIPGTQYAGEMKKGLFSVMHYLMPKRQILSLHSGCNMGKDGDVALFFGLSGTGKTTLSTDHNRYLIGDDEHCWSENGVSNIEGGCYAKCIDLSREKEPDIWNAIRFGTVLENVVFDEHTREVDYSDKSVTENTRAAYPIEYIPNAKLPCVGPHPKNVILLACDAFGVLPPVSKLNLAQTMYHFISGYTALVAGTEDGMKEPQATFSACFGAAFIMLHPTKYAAMLAEKMESHGATGWLVNTGWSGGSYGTGNRIKLSYTRKIIDAIHNGSLLKAEYKKSKIFGLETPTAVEGVPSEILDPVNAWTDKDAYNETLLKLAGLFRKNFETFTNYTIGKGGDNLTEEILAAGPIF
;
A
#
# COMPACT_ATOMS: atom_id res chain seq x y z
N MET A 1 11.01 -14.30 -23.05
CA MET A 1 10.05 -13.18 -23.21
C MET A 1 8.62 -13.63 -22.98
N ALA A 2 8.11 -14.65 -23.70
CA ALA A 2 6.77 -15.22 -23.51
C ALA A 2 6.47 -15.73 -22.08
N ILE A 3 7.43 -16.35 -21.39
CA ILE A 3 7.27 -16.82 -19.99
C ILE A 3 7.18 -15.67 -18.99
N ASN A 4 7.88 -14.56 -19.22
CA ASN A 4 7.80 -13.37 -18.35
C ASN A 4 6.55 -12.54 -18.64
N LEU A 5 6.11 -12.51 -19.91
CA LEU A 5 4.82 -11.97 -20.32
C LEU A 5 3.67 -12.79 -19.72
N ALA A 6 3.78 -14.13 -19.69
CA ALA A 6 2.81 -15.01 -19.05
C ALA A 6 2.75 -14.79 -17.53
N LYS A 7 3.88 -14.60 -16.84
CA LYS A 7 3.91 -14.29 -15.39
C LYS A 7 3.28 -12.93 -15.06
N PHE A 8 3.54 -11.91 -15.88
CA PHE A 8 2.92 -10.59 -15.75
C PHE A 8 1.43 -10.62 -16.10
N LEU A 9 1.05 -11.32 -17.17
CA LEU A 9 -0.34 -11.58 -17.54
C LEU A 9 -1.06 -12.37 -16.46
N ILE A 10 -0.44 -13.34 -15.80
CA ILE A 10 -1.03 -14.10 -14.68
C ILE A 10 -1.28 -13.21 -13.47
N LEU A 11 -0.38 -12.29 -13.15
CA LEU A 11 -0.65 -11.27 -12.12
C LEU A 11 -1.85 -10.41 -12.58
N PHE A 12 -1.82 -9.88 -13.80
CA PHE A 12 -2.90 -9.06 -14.39
C PHE A 12 -4.25 -9.80 -14.50
N PHE A 13 -4.23 -11.12 -14.73
CA PHE A 13 -5.40 -11.99 -14.86
C PHE A 13 -5.91 -12.45 -13.50
N THR A 14 -5.03 -12.75 -12.53
CA THR A 14 -5.43 -13.00 -11.13
C THR A 14 -6.10 -11.75 -10.56
N ILE A 15 -5.56 -10.58 -10.89
CA ILE A 15 -6.13 -9.26 -10.59
C ILE A 15 -7.52 -9.08 -11.23
N SER A 16 -7.64 -9.36 -12.53
CA SER A 16 -8.91 -9.22 -13.26
C SER A 16 -9.97 -10.25 -12.84
N ILE A 17 -9.56 -11.46 -12.46
CA ILE A 17 -10.43 -12.55 -12.00
C ILE A 17 -10.90 -12.29 -10.56
N CYS A 18 -10.03 -11.81 -9.66
CA CYS A 18 -10.44 -11.38 -8.31
C CYS A 18 -11.50 -10.27 -8.37
N ASN A 19 -11.38 -9.31 -9.31
CA ASN A 19 -12.41 -8.30 -9.53
C ASN A 19 -13.73 -8.87 -10.11
N ALA A 20 -13.66 -9.95 -10.90
CA ALA A 20 -14.85 -10.60 -11.48
C ALA A 20 -15.54 -11.61 -10.54
N VAL A 21 -14.87 -12.07 -9.48
CA VAL A 21 -15.43 -13.03 -8.51
C VAL A 21 -16.22 -12.33 -7.40
N THR A 22 -15.92 -11.06 -7.08
CA THR A 22 -16.57 -10.33 -5.97
C THR A 22 -17.70 -9.38 -6.38
N ASN A 23 -18.12 -9.36 -7.65
CA ASN A 23 -19.21 -8.50 -8.12
C ASN A 23 -20.12 -9.27 -9.11
N PRO A 24 -21.36 -9.65 -8.74
CA PRO A 24 -22.22 -10.47 -9.60
C PRO A 24 -22.99 -9.65 -10.67
N SER A 25 -22.78 -8.34 -10.74
CA SER A 25 -23.42 -7.49 -11.74
C SER A 25 -22.72 -7.64 -13.10
N PRO A 26 -23.46 -7.67 -14.23
CA PRO A 26 -22.85 -7.60 -15.55
C PRO A 26 -22.01 -6.33 -15.62
N ILE A 27 -20.77 -6.49 -16.08
CA ILE A 27 -19.83 -5.41 -16.37
C ILE A 27 -20.60 -4.29 -17.07
N SER A 28 -20.86 -3.19 -16.36
CA SER A 28 -21.56 -2.04 -16.94
C SER A 28 -20.72 -1.47 -18.08
N ASP A 29 -21.38 -0.99 -19.14
CA ASP A 29 -20.78 -0.46 -20.36
C ASP A 29 -19.72 0.65 -20.16
N SER A 30 -19.59 1.19 -18.95
CA SER A 30 -18.52 2.09 -18.55
C SER A 30 -17.10 1.49 -18.66
N HIS A 31 -16.94 0.17 -18.51
CA HIS A 31 -15.63 -0.49 -18.70
C HIS A 31 -15.23 -0.69 -20.17
N ARG A 32 -16.21 -0.66 -21.11
CA ARG A 32 -15.92 -0.60 -22.55
C ARG A 32 -15.44 0.79 -22.98
N SER A 33 -15.97 1.83 -22.34
CA SER A 33 -15.69 3.21 -22.73
C SER A 33 -14.30 3.72 -22.31
N ALA A 34 -13.69 3.15 -21.26
CA ALA A 34 -12.34 3.51 -20.82
C ALA A 34 -11.22 3.04 -21.77
N ALA A 35 -11.54 2.19 -22.76
CA ALA A 35 -10.65 1.80 -23.84
C ALA A 35 -10.91 2.56 -25.16
N LEU A 36 -11.99 3.35 -25.24
CA LEU A 36 -12.47 3.96 -26.50
C LEU A 36 -12.70 5.48 -26.45
N GLN A 37 -12.45 6.17 -25.33
CA GLN A 37 -12.47 7.65 -25.30
C GLN A 37 -11.06 8.25 -25.24
N LEU A 38 -10.33 8.08 -26.34
CA LEU A 38 -9.40 9.06 -26.87
C LEU A 38 -9.78 9.19 -28.35
N PHE A 39 -10.35 10.35 -28.71
CA PHE A 39 -10.93 10.71 -30.01
C PHE A 39 -12.36 10.21 -30.29
N ASP A 40 -13.35 11.00 -29.85
CA ASP A 40 -14.22 11.62 -30.85
C ASP A 40 -14.74 12.98 -30.34
N GLY A 41 -14.20 14.04 -30.91
CA GLY A 41 -14.75 15.38 -30.84
C GLY A 41 -15.37 15.67 -32.20
N SER A 42 -16.62 15.26 -32.39
CA SER A 42 -17.33 15.53 -33.64
C SER A 42 -18.12 16.85 -33.54
N SER A 43 -17.58 17.90 -34.14
CA SER A 43 -18.36 18.86 -34.92
C SER A 43 -17.94 18.63 -36.38
N SER A 44 -18.80 18.47 -37.37
CA SER A 44 -19.75 19.48 -37.82
C SER A 44 -20.68 18.93 -38.93
N ARG A 45 -21.78 19.66 -39.13
CA ARG A 45 -22.75 19.55 -40.22
C ARG A 45 -22.16 19.76 -41.63
N GLU A 46 -22.86 19.14 -42.58
CA GLU A 46 -23.25 19.60 -43.93
C GLU A 46 -22.23 19.79 -45.08
N SER A 47 -22.52 19.02 -46.15
CA SER A 47 -22.76 19.45 -47.55
C SER A 47 -21.63 19.43 -48.60
N GLY A 48 -22.03 19.01 -49.82
CA GLY A 48 -21.35 19.22 -51.12
C GLY A 48 -20.68 17.96 -51.68
N SER A 49 -21.32 17.10 -52.49
CA SER A 49 -21.70 17.21 -53.92
C SER A 49 -20.55 17.07 -54.93
N THR A 50 -20.90 16.47 -56.08
CA THR A 50 -20.16 16.24 -57.34
C THR A 50 -19.13 15.10 -57.37
N VAL A 51 -18.98 14.23 -58.38
CA VAL A 51 -19.71 13.71 -59.57
C VAL A 51 -18.62 13.09 -60.48
N THR A 52 -19.02 12.07 -61.25
CA THR A 52 -18.43 11.49 -62.49
C THR A 52 -17.29 10.47 -62.45
N ALA A 53 -17.67 9.28 -62.97
CA ALA A 53 -17.11 8.54 -64.11
C ALA A 53 -15.75 7.84 -63.95
N ALA A 54 -15.45 6.70 -64.58
CA ALA A 54 -16.15 5.66 -65.32
C ALA A 54 -15.07 4.60 -65.66
N THR A 55 -15.50 3.44 -66.19
CA THR A 55 -14.71 2.39 -66.88
C THR A 55 -13.90 1.46 -65.96
N GLY A 56 -13.89 0.14 -66.13
CA GLY A 56 -14.52 -0.74 -67.12
C GLY A 56 -13.88 -2.14 -67.04
N GLY A 57 -14.70 -3.17 -67.29
CA GLY A 57 -14.31 -4.53 -67.73
C GLY A 57 -13.58 -5.43 -66.72
N ASP A 58 -13.65 -6.75 -66.79
CA ASP A 58 -14.52 -7.67 -67.51
C ASP A 58 -14.11 -9.10 -67.10
N SER A 59 -15.03 -10.04 -67.30
CA SER A 59 -14.90 -11.51 -67.39
C SER A 59 -14.78 -12.32 -66.07
N LEU A 60 -15.75 -13.17 -65.68
CA LEU A 60 -16.40 -14.36 -66.31
C LEU A 60 -15.59 -15.66 -66.20
N PHE A 61 -16.03 -16.59 -65.33
CA PHE A 61 -16.70 -17.87 -65.64
C PHE A 61 -16.75 -18.73 -64.34
N GLU A 62 -17.89 -18.92 -63.67
CA GLU A 62 -18.95 -19.92 -63.92
C GLU A 62 -18.51 -21.40 -63.76
N LYS A 63 -18.93 -22.10 -62.68
CA LYS A 63 -19.98 -23.15 -62.66
C LYS A 63 -19.86 -24.15 -61.47
N ILE A 64 -21.04 -24.38 -60.89
CA ILE A 64 -21.53 -25.35 -59.89
C ILE A 64 -21.96 -26.66 -60.63
N PRO A 65 -22.51 -27.77 -60.06
CA PRO A 65 -22.43 -28.48 -58.75
C PRO A 65 -22.08 -29.99 -58.89
N ALA A 66 -21.98 -30.73 -57.77
CA ALA A 66 -22.76 -31.98 -57.59
C ALA A 66 -22.79 -32.48 -56.13
N LYS A 67 -24.00 -32.74 -55.63
CA LYS A 67 -24.33 -33.55 -54.44
C LYS A 67 -24.16 -35.03 -54.76
N LEU A 68 -23.79 -35.86 -53.77
CA LEU A 68 -24.25 -37.24 -53.61
C LEU A 68 -24.06 -37.66 -52.13
N HIS A 69 -25.17 -38.05 -51.49
CA HIS A 69 -25.21 -38.82 -50.24
C HIS A 69 -24.95 -40.30 -50.55
N PHE A 70 -24.26 -41.02 -49.67
CA PHE A 70 -24.51 -42.44 -49.42
C PHE A 70 -24.10 -42.78 -47.97
N ASP A 71 -25.07 -43.27 -47.20
CA ASP A 71 -24.89 -44.00 -45.95
C ASP A 71 -24.31 -45.37 -46.25
N GLU A 72 -23.45 -45.90 -45.37
CA GLU A 72 -23.42 -47.34 -45.11
C GLU A 72 -22.86 -47.66 -43.71
N SER A 73 -23.69 -48.37 -42.95
CA SER A 73 -23.44 -49.01 -41.67
C SER A 73 -22.61 -50.28 -41.82
N SER A 74 -21.73 -50.57 -40.87
CA SER A 74 -21.46 -51.97 -40.48
C SER A 74 -21.15 -52.08 -38.99
N SER A 75 -21.86 -53.03 -38.39
CA SER A 75 -21.79 -53.53 -37.03
C SER A 75 -20.59 -54.46 -36.84
N ASP A 76 -19.98 -54.45 -35.65
CA ASP A 76 -19.53 -55.66 -35.00
C ASP A 76 -19.61 -55.49 -33.48
N SER A 77 -20.17 -56.53 -32.86
CA SER A 77 -20.52 -56.66 -31.46
C SER A 77 -19.56 -57.65 -30.80
N ASP A 78 -18.96 -57.28 -29.67
CA ASP A 78 -18.54 -58.25 -28.66
C ASP A 78 -18.65 -57.63 -27.26
N SER A 79 -19.28 -58.40 -26.38
CA SER A 79 -19.68 -58.11 -25.02
C SER A 79 -18.57 -58.43 -24.02
N ASP A 80 -18.30 -57.55 -23.06
CA ASP A 80 -17.76 -57.94 -21.75
C ASP A 80 -18.19 -56.99 -20.62
N SER A 81 -18.38 -57.60 -19.45
CA SER A 81 -19.15 -57.21 -18.27
C SER A 81 -18.89 -55.83 -17.62
N HIS A 82 -19.96 -55.12 -17.30
CA HIS A 82 -20.00 -53.87 -16.52
C HIS A 82 -19.74 -54.07 -15.01
N SER A 83 -18.75 -53.36 -14.47
CA SER A 83 -18.79 -52.84 -13.10
C SER A 83 -19.06 -51.33 -13.18
N GLU A 84 -20.26 -50.89 -12.79
CA GLU A 84 -20.62 -49.46 -12.79
C GLU A 84 -19.85 -48.70 -11.71
N SER A 85 -18.79 -48.00 -12.13
CA SER A 85 -18.30 -46.83 -11.40
C SER A 85 -19.21 -45.65 -11.74
N VAL A 86 -19.97 -45.16 -10.76
CA VAL A 86 -20.79 -43.95 -10.89
C VAL A 86 -19.89 -42.77 -11.28
N LYS A 87 -20.04 -42.28 -12.52
CA LYS A 87 -19.41 -41.02 -12.96
C LYS A 87 -20.18 -39.85 -12.36
N PRO A 88 -19.52 -38.82 -11.81
CA PRO A 88 -20.22 -37.61 -11.38
C PRO A 88 -20.83 -36.92 -12.61
N GLU A 89 -22.14 -36.62 -12.56
CA GLU A 89 -22.81 -35.83 -13.60
C GLU A 89 -22.27 -34.39 -13.56
N ILE A 90 -21.54 -34.02 -14.62
CA ILE A 90 -21.02 -32.67 -14.83
C ILE A 90 -22.09 -31.89 -15.62
N SER A 91 -22.80 -30.98 -14.97
CA SER A 91 -23.62 -29.99 -15.69
C SER A 91 -22.71 -28.88 -16.22
N SER A 92 -22.40 -28.86 -17.52
CA SER A 92 -21.60 -27.80 -18.13
C SER A 92 -22.45 -26.56 -18.41
N VAL A 93 -22.06 -25.42 -17.82
CA VAL A 93 -22.59 -24.10 -18.19
C VAL A 93 -21.74 -23.56 -19.34
N LYS A 94 -22.38 -22.94 -20.36
CA LYS A 94 -21.73 -22.40 -21.57
C LYS A 94 -20.48 -21.56 -21.23
N ASP A 95 -19.37 -21.90 -21.89
CA ASP A 95 -18.09 -21.23 -21.73
C ASP A 95 -18.13 -19.76 -22.20
N LYS A 96 -17.46 -18.86 -21.48
CA LYS A 96 -17.26 -17.47 -21.89
C LYS A 96 -15.83 -17.27 -22.42
N VAL A 97 -15.69 -16.64 -23.58
CA VAL A 97 -14.40 -16.37 -24.23
C VAL A 97 -14.05 -14.88 -24.18
N PHE A 98 -12.85 -14.55 -23.71
CA PHE A 98 -12.30 -13.19 -23.65
C PHE A 98 -11.09 -13.06 -24.60
N ARG A 99 -10.96 -11.95 -25.33
CA ARG A 99 -9.86 -11.71 -26.30
C ARG A 99 -8.90 -10.63 -25.78
N LEU A 100 -7.59 -10.88 -25.88
CA LEU A 100 -6.54 -9.95 -25.44
C LEU A 100 -5.82 -9.34 -26.65
N PHE A 101 -5.70 -8.02 -26.71
CA PHE A 101 -5.11 -7.30 -27.84
C PHE A 101 -3.71 -6.75 -27.51
N GLY A 102 -2.77 -6.84 -28.45
CA GLY A 102 -1.38 -6.37 -28.32
C GLY A 102 -0.93 -5.44 -29.46
N ARG A 103 0.28 -4.85 -29.34
CA ARG A 103 0.93 -3.97 -30.33
C ARG A 103 2.34 -4.46 -30.67
N GLU A 104 2.77 -4.33 -31.92
CA GLU A 104 3.98 -5.01 -32.43
C GLU A 104 5.15 -4.11 -32.91
N LYS A 105 5.20 -2.79 -32.64
CA LYS A 105 6.38 -1.97 -32.99
C LYS A 105 6.84 -0.99 -31.90
N PRO A 106 8.17 -0.75 -31.77
CA PRO A 106 8.73 0.21 -30.82
C PRO A 106 8.55 1.65 -31.33
N VAL A 107 8.27 2.59 -30.43
CA VAL A 107 8.18 4.02 -30.74
C VAL A 107 9.60 4.59 -30.84
N HIS A 108 9.91 5.21 -31.98
CA HIS A 108 11.23 5.67 -32.39
C HIS A 108 11.84 6.81 -31.54
N SER A 109 13.16 6.94 -31.69
CA SER A 109 14.15 7.91 -31.19
C SER A 109 13.78 9.39 -31.22
N VAL A 110 14.25 10.14 -30.22
CA VAL A 110 14.25 11.61 -30.12
C VAL A 110 15.43 12.22 -30.88
N LEU A 111 15.21 13.30 -31.64
CA LEU A 111 15.98 14.57 -31.65
C LEU A 111 15.56 15.52 -32.81
N GLY A 112 15.40 16.81 -32.51
CA GLY A 112 15.52 17.91 -33.49
C GLY A 112 14.22 18.66 -33.86
N GLY A 113 14.21 19.99 -33.64
CA GLY A 113 13.08 20.86 -33.97
C GLY A 113 12.83 21.04 -35.47
N GLY A 114 11.55 21.18 -35.85
CA GLY A 114 11.10 21.48 -37.21
C GLY A 114 9.62 21.11 -37.43
N LYS A 115 8.89 21.94 -38.20
CA LYS A 115 7.43 21.90 -38.42
C LYS A 115 6.84 20.51 -38.75
N ARG A 116 5.63 20.26 -38.22
CA ARG A 116 4.76 19.09 -38.49
C ARG A 116 4.41 18.96 -39.98
N ARG A 117 4.64 17.78 -40.55
CA ARG A 117 3.92 17.26 -41.72
C ARG A 117 3.32 15.89 -41.39
N SER A 118 2.07 15.73 -41.82
CA SER A 118 1.18 14.60 -41.62
C SER A 118 1.56 13.37 -42.45
N LYS A 119 1.43 12.19 -41.83
CA LYS A 119 0.93 10.92 -42.38
C LYS A 119 0.75 9.97 -41.19
N GLU A 120 -0.49 9.76 -40.77
CA GLU A 120 -0.84 8.72 -39.80
C GLU A 120 -0.62 7.34 -40.43
N PRO A 121 0.07 6.39 -39.78
CA PRO A 121 -0.09 4.99 -40.12
C PRO A 121 -1.35 4.47 -39.41
N ASP A 122 -2.27 3.87 -40.17
CA ASP A 122 -3.44 3.17 -39.63
C ASP A 122 -3.00 2.09 -38.63
N TYR A 123 -3.54 2.15 -37.41
CA TYR A 123 -3.28 1.20 -36.34
C TYR A 123 -4.32 0.07 -36.38
N VAL A 124 -3.89 -1.18 -36.59
CA VAL A 124 -4.75 -2.36 -36.48
C VAL A 124 -4.44 -3.07 -35.15
N PRO A 125 -5.41 -3.21 -34.22
CA PRO A 125 -5.22 -4.01 -33.01
C PRO A 125 -5.20 -5.51 -33.34
N HIS A 126 -4.19 -6.24 -32.86
CA HIS A 126 -4.07 -7.68 -33.07
C HIS A 126 -4.41 -8.45 -31.79
N VAL A 127 -5.23 -9.52 -31.90
CA VAL A 127 -5.47 -10.45 -30.80
C VAL A 127 -4.20 -11.28 -30.57
N VAL A 128 -3.62 -11.18 -29.38
CA VAL A 128 -2.37 -11.89 -29.01
C VAL A 128 -2.62 -13.09 -28.10
N ALA A 129 -3.80 -13.20 -27.48
CA ALA A 129 -4.23 -14.36 -26.68
C ALA A 129 -5.75 -14.41 -26.52
N GLN A 130 -6.31 -15.57 -26.20
CA GLN A 130 -7.72 -15.76 -25.85
C GLN A 130 -7.87 -16.54 -24.55
N MET A 131 -8.81 -16.15 -23.68
CA MET A 131 -9.07 -16.83 -22.41
C MET A 131 -10.46 -17.45 -22.41
N LYS A 132 -10.55 -18.73 -22.10
CA LYS A 132 -11.79 -19.49 -21.91
C LYS A 132 -12.08 -19.60 -20.41
N ALA A 133 -13.28 -19.25 -19.98
CA ALA A 133 -13.72 -19.40 -18.59
C ALA A 133 -14.88 -20.40 -18.48
N SER A 134 -14.74 -21.36 -17.57
CA SER A 134 -15.67 -22.48 -17.36
C SER A 134 -16.06 -22.61 -15.89
N TYR A 135 -17.29 -23.05 -15.62
CA TYR A 135 -17.80 -23.25 -14.25
C TYR A 135 -18.04 -24.74 -14.00
N LEU A 136 -17.51 -25.25 -12.89
CA LEU A 136 -17.77 -26.61 -12.42
C LEU A 136 -18.34 -26.58 -11.00
N HIS A 137 -19.48 -27.26 -10.83
CA HIS A 137 -20.04 -27.59 -9.54
C HIS A 137 -19.57 -28.99 -9.14
N TYR A 138 -18.93 -29.11 -7.98
CA TYR A 138 -18.55 -30.40 -7.42
C TYR A 138 -19.57 -30.80 -6.36
N TYR A 139 -20.16 -31.98 -6.51
CA TYR A 139 -20.92 -32.65 -5.46
C TYR A 139 -20.10 -33.85 -5.03
N ASP A 140 -19.56 -33.83 -3.82
CA ASP A 140 -18.97 -35.04 -3.24
C ASP A 140 -20.12 -35.94 -2.75
N LEU A 141 -20.27 -37.10 -3.40
CA LEU A 141 -21.27 -38.11 -3.05
C LEU A 141 -20.64 -39.31 -2.34
N THR A 142 -19.38 -39.21 -1.89
CA THR A 142 -18.67 -40.31 -1.23
C THR A 142 -18.48 -40.08 0.26
N GLY A 143 -19.58 -40.12 1.02
CA GLY A 143 -19.53 -40.19 2.48
C GLY A 143 -20.88 -39.92 3.14
N GLN A 144 -21.32 -40.81 4.03
CA GLN A 144 -22.46 -40.57 4.94
C GLN A 144 -22.09 -39.45 5.92
N ASN A 145 -22.23 -38.20 5.47
CA ASN A 145 -22.47 -36.94 6.20
C ASN A 145 -22.27 -35.80 5.19
N CYS A 146 -23.36 -35.33 4.59
CA CYS A 146 -23.33 -34.31 3.55
C CYS A 146 -23.17 -32.91 4.16
N MET A 147 -22.18 -32.14 3.69
CA MET A 147 -22.32 -30.78 3.09
C MET A 147 -20.97 -30.06 3.05
N ASP A 148 -20.15 -30.31 2.02
CA ASP A 148 -19.03 -29.44 1.63
C ASP A 148 -19.09 -29.25 0.10
N SER A 149 -20.01 -28.41 -0.37
CA SER A 149 -20.10 -28.08 -1.81
C SER A 149 -19.23 -26.86 -2.12
N SER A 150 -18.05 -27.07 -2.70
CA SER A 150 -17.22 -25.97 -3.22
C SER A 150 -17.49 -25.72 -4.71
N THR A 151 -17.51 -24.46 -5.15
CA THR A 151 -17.61 -24.12 -6.57
C THR A 151 -16.22 -23.83 -7.12
N VAL A 152 -15.85 -24.43 -8.25
CA VAL A 152 -14.56 -24.18 -8.90
C VAL A 152 -14.80 -23.41 -10.20
N LYS A 153 -14.15 -22.25 -10.34
CA LYS A 153 -14.07 -21.52 -11.62
C LYS A 153 -12.74 -21.81 -12.27
N GLU A 154 -12.77 -22.24 -13.53
CA GLU A 154 -11.59 -22.56 -14.32
C GLU A 154 -11.40 -21.51 -15.42
N PHE A 155 -10.15 -21.10 -15.65
CA PHE A 155 -9.76 -20.16 -16.70
C PHE A 155 -8.59 -20.78 -17.47
N VAL A 156 -8.65 -20.85 -18.79
CA VAL A 156 -7.57 -21.35 -19.64
C VAL A 156 -7.21 -20.29 -20.67
N LEU A 157 -5.95 -19.88 -20.70
CA LEU A 157 -5.41 -18.91 -21.64
C LEU A 157 -4.74 -19.65 -22.80
N PHE A 158 -5.08 -19.29 -24.03
CA PHE A 158 -4.55 -19.86 -25.27
C PHE A 158 -3.75 -18.83 -26.07
N SER A 159 -2.70 -19.29 -26.74
CA SER A 159 -1.97 -18.53 -27.75
C SER A 159 -2.78 -18.43 -29.04
N VAL A 160 -2.68 -17.30 -29.74
CA VAL A 160 -3.33 -17.10 -31.05
C VAL A 160 -2.23 -16.88 -32.09
N LYS A 161 -2.27 -17.64 -33.20
CA LYS A 161 -1.31 -17.48 -34.30
C LYS A 161 -1.64 -16.22 -35.10
N LEU A 162 -0.64 -15.37 -35.35
CA LEU A 162 -0.76 -14.21 -36.25
C LEU A 162 -1.11 -14.71 -37.66
N GLY A 163 -2.36 -14.53 -38.09
CA GLY A 163 -2.81 -14.87 -39.44
C GLY A 163 -4.28 -15.29 -39.56
N GLN A 164 -4.96 -15.64 -38.46
CA GLN A 164 -6.41 -15.90 -38.51
C GLN A 164 -7.17 -14.56 -38.42
N SER A 165 -7.78 -14.16 -39.52
CA SER A 165 -8.76 -13.09 -39.59
C SER A 165 -9.98 -13.40 -38.69
N ASP A 166 -10.64 -12.35 -38.24
CA ASP A 166 -11.67 -12.27 -37.18
C ASP A 166 -12.96 -13.11 -37.32
N ALA A 167 -12.97 -14.21 -38.07
CA ALA A 167 -14.16 -15.06 -38.23
C ALA A 167 -13.81 -16.55 -38.36
N GLN A 168 -13.69 -17.25 -37.23
CA GLN A 168 -14.12 -18.65 -37.02
C GLN A 168 -13.73 -19.11 -35.61
N ASP A 169 -14.54 -19.97 -35.00
CA ASP A 169 -14.20 -20.69 -33.77
C ASP A 169 -12.88 -21.43 -33.99
N ALA A 170 -11.80 -20.92 -33.38
CA ALA A 170 -10.49 -21.56 -33.48
C ALA A 170 -10.56 -22.90 -32.76
N ASP A 171 -10.21 -23.97 -33.47
CA ASP A 171 -10.12 -25.33 -32.93
C ASP A 171 -9.00 -25.36 -31.85
N TYR A 172 -9.39 -25.17 -30.58
CA TYR A 172 -8.47 -25.02 -29.45
C TYR A 172 -7.74 -26.33 -29.19
N GLN A 173 -6.45 -26.38 -29.52
CA GLN A 173 -5.63 -27.57 -29.27
C GLN A 173 -4.90 -27.41 -27.92
N PRO A 174 -4.82 -28.47 -27.08
CA PRO A 174 -4.16 -28.41 -25.76
C PRO A 174 -2.69 -27.94 -25.76
N LYS A 175 -2.02 -28.02 -26.91
CA LYS A 175 -0.65 -27.52 -27.14
C LYS A 175 -0.54 -25.99 -27.22
N ASP A 176 -1.66 -25.29 -27.40
CA ASP A 176 -1.71 -23.83 -27.52
C ASP A 176 -2.04 -23.15 -26.18
N GLU A 177 -2.21 -23.92 -25.09
CA GLU A 177 -2.45 -23.41 -23.74
C GLU A 177 -1.20 -22.72 -23.16
N LEU A 178 -1.35 -21.45 -22.79
CA LEU A 178 -0.31 -20.61 -22.19
C LEU A 178 -0.34 -20.62 -20.66
N ALA A 179 -1.51 -20.80 -20.06
CA ALA A 179 -1.72 -20.90 -18.62
C ALA A 179 -3.13 -21.43 -18.33
N ALA A 180 -3.34 -22.05 -17.18
CA ALA A 180 -4.67 -22.31 -16.64
C ALA A 180 -4.77 -21.86 -15.17
N ILE A 181 -5.96 -21.48 -14.71
CA ILE A 181 -6.23 -21.03 -13.34
C ILE A 181 -7.48 -21.76 -12.84
N ALA A 182 -7.41 -22.37 -11.66
CA ALA A 182 -8.55 -22.93 -10.95
C ALA A 182 -8.78 -22.17 -9.64
N VAL A 183 -9.96 -21.56 -9.47
CA VAL A 183 -10.35 -20.82 -8.27
C VAL A 183 -11.40 -21.61 -7.51
N LYS A 184 -11.06 -22.15 -6.34
CA LYS A 184 -11.98 -22.83 -5.42
C LYS A 184 -12.61 -21.78 -4.51
N ILE A 185 -13.94 -21.70 -4.58
CA ILE A 185 -14.78 -20.80 -3.79
C ILE A 185 -15.58 -21.67 -2.81
N PRO A 186 -15.33 -21.56 -1.49
CA PRO A 186 -16.19 -22.22 -0.50
C PRO A 186 -17.60 -21.59 -0.51
N LYS A 187 -18.65 -22.40 -0.32
CA LYS A 187 -20.00 -21.88 -0.04
C LYS A 187 -20.18 -21.78 1.47
N ALA A 188 -20.61 -20.62 1.96
CA ALA A 188 -21.04 -20.44 3.34
C ALA A 188 -22.28 -21.32 3.61
N ILE A 189 -22.23 -22.13 4.67
CA ILE A 189 -23.37 -22.93 5.11
C ILE A 189 -24.20 -22.09 6.09
N SER A 190 -25.49 -21.90 5.78
CA SER A 190 -26.48 -21.44 6.75
C SER A 190 -27.09 -22.66 7.45
N PHE A 191 -27.01 -22.70 8.79
CA PHE A 191 -27.79 -23.66 9.59
C PHE A 191 -28.66 -22.91 10.59
N ILE A 192 -29.98 -23.12 10.50
CA ILE A 192 -30.96 -22.82 11.55
C ILE A 192 -31.52 -24.17 12.07
N ASN A 193 -31.34 -24.40 13.37
CA ASN A 193 -32.03 -25.32 14.32
C ASN A 193 -31.91 -26.86 14.10
N ASN A 194 -31.63 -27.73 15.10
CA ASN A 194 -31.94 -27.73 16.54
C ASN A 194 -30.95 -28.59 17.37
N GLN A 195 -30.68 -28.15 18.61
CA GLN A 195 -30.34 -28.87 19.86
C GLN A 195 -29.49 -30.17 19.83
N HIS A 196 -28.23 -30.09 20.28
CA HIS A 196 -27.71 -30.71 21.51
C HIS A 196 -26.21 -30.40 21.71
N HIS A 197 -25.81 -30.12 22.95
CA HIS A 197 -24.45 -29.79 23.39
C HIS A 197 -23.39 -30.87 23.08
N SER A 198 -22.24 -30.47 22.50
CA SER A 198 -20.90 -30.77 23.03
C SER A 198 -19.80 -30.06 22.21
N SER A 199 -18.72 -29.68 22.89
CA SER A 199 -17.61 -28.82 22.48
C SER A 199 -16.71 -29.36 21.35
N CYS A 200 -16.47 -28.52 20.33
CA CYS A 200 -15.25 -28.50 19.54
C CYS A 200 -15.19 -27.19 18.74
N HIS A 201 -14.37 -26.23 19.19
CA HIS A 201 -14.04 -25.03 18.41
C HIS A 201 -12.91 -25.38 17.44
N SER A 202 -13.24 -25.47 16.15
CA SER A 202 -12.27 -25.39 15.06
C SER A 202 -12.57 -24.14 14.24
N ASP A 203 -11.73 -23.12 14.38
CA ASP A 203 -11.76 -21.91 13.54
C ASP A 203 -11.35 -22.27 12.11
N SER A 204 -12.32 -22.55 11.24
CA SER A 204 -12.08 -22.62 9.80
C SER A 204 -12.27 -21.23 9.19
N HIS A 205 -11.17 -20.51 8.95
CA HIS A 205 -11.19 -19.30 8.14
C HIS A 205 -11.55 -19.64 6.68
N ASP A 206 -12.59 -19.02 6.14
CA ASP A 206 -13.00 -19.16 4.73
C ASP A 206 -11.99 -18.48 3.80
N ILE A 207 -11.00 -19.24 3.34
CA ILE A 207 -9.96 -18.78 2.42
C ILE A 207 -10.35 -19.14 0.97
N VAL A 208 -10.52 -18.15 0.10
CA VAL A 208 -10.63 -18.38 -1.35
C VAL A 208 -9.28 -18.88 -1.87
N HIS A 209 -9.25 -20.04 -2.51
CA HIS A 209 -8.02 -20.68 -2.98
C HIS A 209 -7.92 -20.62 -4.51
N ALA A 210 -6.95 -19.90 -5.05
CA ALA A 210 -6.64 -19.89 -6.49
C ALA A 210 -5.35 -20.67 -6.78
N THR A 211 -5.35 -21.49 -7.82
CA THR A 211 -4.21 -22.27 -8.30
C THR A 211 -3.94 -21.92 -9.76
N VAL A 212 -2.70 -21.56 -10.09
CA VAL A 212 -2.26 -21.30 -11.46
C VAL A 212 -1.39 -22.46 -11.96
N VAL A 213 -1.59 -22.90 -13.20
CA VAL A 213 -0.88 -23.97 -13.88
C VAL A 213 -0.21 -23.39 -15.13
N LEU A 214 1.08 -23.63 -15.30
CA LEU A 214 1.90 -23.13 -16.42
C LEU A 214 2.44 -24.32 -17.24
N PRO A 215 2.57 -24.19 -18.57
CA PRO A 215 3.22 -25.21 -19.40
C PRO A 215 4.73 -25.25 -19.08
N GLY A 216 5.19 -26.33 -18.45
CA GLY A 216 6.60 -26.55 -18.11
C GLY A 216 7.26 -27.60 -19.02
N GLY A 217 8.17 -27.17 -19.90
CA GLY A 217 9.09 -28.06 -20.64
C GLY A 217 8.49 -28.83 -21.83
N VAL A 218 9.36 -29.27 -22.74
CA VAL A 218 9.00 -30.12 -23.89
C VAL A 218 8.74 -31.53 -23.36
N HIS A 219 7.47 -31.92 -23.26
CA HIS A 219 7.11 -33.30 -22.97
C HIS A 219 7.26 -34.14 -24.23
N SER A 220 7.95 -35.28 -24.14
CA SER A 220 7.86 -36.34 -25.16
C SER A 220 6.40 -36.76 -25.33
N PHE A 221 5.98 -36.97 -26.58
CA PHE A 221 4.64 -37.44 -26.92
C PHE A 221 4.30 -38.72 -26.12
N PRO A 222 3.09 -38.85 -25.54
CA PRO A 222 2.69 -40.07 -24.86
C PRO A 222 2.69 -41.24 -25.87
N SER A 223 3.22 -42.39 -25.47
CA SER A 223 3.26 -43.59 -26.33
C SER A 223 1.86 -44.16 -26.61
N LYS A 224 0.81 -43.66 -25.93
CA LYS A 224 -0.61 -43.94 -26.23
C LYS A 224 -1.49 -42.73 -25.86
N GLY A 225 -1.99 -41.99 -26.85
CA GLY A 225 -3.03 -40.95 -26.70
C GLY A 225 -2.52 -39.50 -26.80
N GLY A 226 -3.34 -38.63 -27.41
CA GLY A 226 -3.00 -37.23 -27.77
C GLY A 226 -2.70 -36.27 -26.61
N PRO A 227 -2.40 -34.99 -26.89
CA PRO A 227 -2.00 -34.02 -25.86
C PRO A 227 -3.15 -33.74 -24.88
N SER A 228 -2.92 -33.90 -23.57
CA SER A 228 -3.87 -33.56 -22.50
C SER A 228 -3.79 -32.08 -22.09
N SER A 229 -4.91 -31.50 -21.63
CA SER A 229 -4.99 -30.10 -21.18
C SER A 229 -4.23 -29.85 -19.85
N LEU A 230 -3.80 -28.60 -19.58
CA LEU A 230 -3.11 -28.22 -18.35
C LEU A 230 -3.96 -28.52 -17.09
N LEU A 231 -5.29 -28.34 -17.18
CA LEU A 231 -6.20 -28.63 -16.08
C LEU A 231 -6.38 -30.13 -15.84
N GLU A 232 -6.41 -30.97 -16.87
CA GLU A 232 -6.44 -32.43 -16.71
C GLU A 232 -5.13 -32.97 -16.13
N ARG A 233 -3.99 -32.42 -16.54
CA ARG A 233 -2.68 -32.74 -15.94
C ARG A 233 -2.62 -32.38 -14.46
N TRP A 234 -3.23 -31.24 -14.08
CA TRP A 234 -3.38 -30.85 -12.69
C TRP A 234 -4.34 -31.78 -11.92
N LYS A 235 -5.52 -32.09 -12.48
CA LYS A 235 -6.53 -32.98 -11.87
C LYS A 235 -6.04 -34.42 -11.68
N SER A 236 -5.14 -34.89 -12.55
CA SER A 236 -4.58 -36.26 -12.51
C SER A 236 -3.34 -36.41 -11.62
N GLY A 237 -2.91 -35.34 -10.92
CA GLY A 237 -1.78 -35.41 -9.98
C GLY A 237 -0.41 -35.66 -10.63
N GLY A 238 -0.29 -35.58 -11.96
CA GLY A 238 0.99 -35.76 -12.66
C GLY A 238 1.58 -37.16 -12.60
N SER A 239 0.75 -38.22 -12.67
CA SER A 239 1.27 -39.59 -12.87
C SER A 239 1.70 -39.80 -14.32
N LEU A 240 2.89 -39.33 -14.69
CA LEU A 240 3.73 -39.85 -15.78
C LEU A 240 5.14 -39.23 -15.70
N GLU A 241 6.05 -40.04 -15.16
CA GLU A 241 7.52 -40.05 -15.26
C GLU A 241 8.35 -38.79 -14.96
N ASN A 242 9.38 -39.06 -14.16
CA ASN A 242 10.41 -38.17 -13.61
C ASN A 242 10.99 -37.15 -14.61
N HIS A 243 11.21 -35.92 -14.11
CA HIS A 243 11.83 -34.73 -14.73
C HIS A 243 10.89 -33.60 -15.20
N CYS A 244 9.77 -33.35 -14.50
CA CYS A 244 9.08 -32.06 -14.58
C CYS A 244 9.59 -31.11 -13.49
N HIS A 245 10.01 -29.90 -13.88
CA HIS A 245 10.10 -28.77 -12.94
C HIS A 245 8.73 -28.61 -12.25
N PRO A 246 8.69 -28.42 -10.91
CA PRO A 246 7.44 -28.47 -10.16
C PRO A 246 6.44 -27.45 -10.71
N ASN A 247 5.21 -27.92 -10.97
CA ASN A 247 4.04 -27.10 -11.29
C ASN A 247 3.98 -25.91 -10.31
N LEU A 248 4.00 -24.69 -10.84
CA LEU A 248 4.07 -23.47 -10.04
C LEU A 248 2.69 -23.12 -9.47
N ILE A 249 2.21 -23.88 -8.47
CA ILE A 249 0.99 -23.54 -7.74
C ILE A 249 1.22 -22.21 -7.01
N LEU A 250 0.70 -21.12 -7.58
CA LEU A 250 0.73 -19.81 -6.95
C LEU A 250 -0.49 -19.65 -6.05
N GLN A 251 -0.30 -19.88 -4.75
CA GLN A 251 -1.29 -19.49 -3.74
C GLN A 251 -1.22 -17.97 -3.53
N VAL A 252 -2.37 -17.30 -3.57
CA VAL A 252 -2.50 -15.87 -3.25
C VAL A 252 -3.36 -15.69 -2.01
N PHE A 253 -3.05 -14.65 -1.24
CA PHE A 253 -3.78 -14.29 -0.03
C PHE A 253 -4.52 -12.99 -0.29
N VAL A 254 -5.82 -12.98 -0.01
CA VAL A 254 -6.69 -11.82 -0.20
C VAL A 254 -7.33 -11.46 1.13
N ASN A 255 -7.25 -10.19 1.50
CA ASN A 255 -7.91 -9.68 2.68
C ASN A 255 -8.49 -8.28 2.42
N ASP A 256 -9.77 -8.15 2.75
CA ASP A 256 -10.55 -6.93 2.70
C ASP A 256 -10.53 -6.28 4.08
N GLN A 257 -10.17 -5.00 4.14
CA GLN A 257 -9.95 -4.25 5.38
C GLN A 257 -10.38 -2.79 5.24
N PHE A 258 -10.43 -2.06 6.33
CA PHE A 258 -10.66 -0.61 6.32
C PHE A 258 -9.41 0.18 6.71
N LEU A 259 -9.35 1.41 6.23
CA LEU A 259 -8.53 2.49 6.79
C LEU A 259 -9.44 3.55 7.40
N ASN A 260 -8.88 4.30 8.34
CA ASN A 260 -9.53 5.40 9.07
C ASN A 260 -10.65 4.93 10.01
N TRP A 261 -10.46 5.10 11.32
CA TRP A 261 -11.43 4.69 12.32
C TRP A 261 -12.71 5.54 12.34
N ASP A 262 -12.69 6.73 11.72
CA ASP A 262 -13.89 7.56 11.53
C ASP A 262 -14.85 6.90 10.52
N PRO A 263 -16.02 6.40 10.96
CA PRO A 263 -16.95 5.66 10.11
C PRO A 263 -17.42 6.43 8.86
N GLU A 264 -17.53 7.76 8.94
CA GLU A 264 -17.97 8.60 7.82
C GLU A 264 -16.90 8.73 6.74
N ASN A 265 -15.64 8.54 7.12
CA ASN A 265 -14.47 8.76 6.28
C ASN A 265 -13.60 7.52 6.09
N ARG A 266 -14.16 6.33 6.37
CA ARG A 266 -13.53 5.04 6.10
C ARG A 266 -13.21 4.88 4.62
N ILE A 267 -12.10 4.18 4.35
CA ILE A 267 -11.71 3.75 3.01
C ILE A 267 -11.64 2.23 2.99
N LYS A 268 -12.34 1.59 2.05
CA LYS A 268 -12.27 0.15 1.84
C LYS A 268 -11.03 -0.22 1.05
N VAL A 269 -10.19 -1.09 1.59
CA VAL A 269 -8.98 -1.54 0.91
C VAL A 269 -8.99 -3.06 0.73
N ARG A 270 -8.59 -3.50 -0.47
CA ARG A 270 -8.33 -4.91 -0.76
C ARG A 270 -6.84 -5.14 -0.91
N ILE A 271 -6.32 -6.09 -0.16
CA ILE A 271 -4.91 -6.48 -0.21
C ILE A 271 -4.83 -7.83 -0.89
N VAL A 272 -4.09 -7.91 -1.99
CA VAL A 272 -3.75 -9.16 -2.67
C VAL A 272 -2.25 -9.35 -2.56
N SER A 273 -1.81 -10.43 -1.92
CA SER A 273 -0.38 -10.68 -1.67
C SER A 273 0.04 -12.10 -2.03
N ALA A 274 1.28 -12.24 -2.49
CA ALA A 274 1.88 -13.53 -2.83
C ALA A 274 2.47 -14.29 -1.63
N ARG A 275 2.55 -13.67 -0.44
CA ARG A 275 3.12 -14.29 0.78
C ARG A 275 2.15 -14.14 1.94
N SER A 276 1.98 -15.20 2.72
CA SER A 276 1.07 -15.23 3.88
C SER A 276 1.40 -14.16 4.91
N TYR A 277 2.69 -13.93 5.20
CA TYR A 277 3.08 -12.92 6.19
C TYR A 277 2.74 -11.49 5.76
N HIS A 278 2.72 -11.19 4.45
CA HIS A 278 2.28 -9.87 3.95
C HIS A 278 0.78 -9.69 4.18
N SER A 279 -0.01 -10.75 4.01
CA SER A 279 -1.43 -10.75 4.34
C SER A 279 -1.63 -10.56 5.85
N LEU A 280 -0.91 -11.31 6.70
CA LEU A 280 -0.96 -11.13 8.17
C LEU A 280 -0.51 -9.73 8.61
N PHE A 281 0.55 -9.19 7.99
CA PHE A 281 0.99 -7.83 8.25
C PHE A 281 -0.13 -6.82 7.98
N MET A 282 -0.79 -6.89 6.83
CA MET A 282 -1.89 -5.97 6.52
C MET A 282 -3.14 -6.22 7.36
N HIS A 283 -3.37 -7.47 7.81
CA HIS A 283 -4.41 -7.78 8.78
C HIS A 283 -4.14 -7.14 10.16
N ASN A 284 -2.87 -6.98 10.53
CA ASN A 284 -2.49 -6.26 11.75
C ASN A 284 -2.53 -4.73 11.54
N MET A 285 -2.09 -4.24 10.39
CA MET A 285 -1.92 -2.80 10.14
C MET A 285 -3.20 -2.08 9.69
N CYS A 286 -4.19 -2.78 9.12
CA CYS A 286 -5.47 -2.20 8.76
C CYS A 286 -6.55 -2.53 9.79
N ILE A 287 -7.67 -1.81 9.72
CA ILE A 287 -8.81 -2.02 10.59
C ILE A 287 -9.59 -3.24 10.08
N ARG A 288 -9.77 -4.22 10.97
CA ARG A 288 -10.41 -5.48 10.67
C ARG A 288 -11.93 -5.29 10.59
N PRO A 289 -12.58 -5.60 9.45
CA PRO A 289 -14.02 -5.58 9.36
C PRO A 289 -14.61 -6.70 10.22
N SER A 290 -15.80 -6.47 10.77
CA SER A 290 -16.63 -7.53 11.34
C SER A 290 -17.10 -8.52 10.25
N PRO A 291 -17.56 -9.73 10.62
CA PRO A 291 -18.11 -10.68 9.65
C PRO A 291 -19.23 -10.10 8.78
N GLU A 292 -20.14 -9.31 9.36
CA GLU A 292 -21.22 -8.64 8.63
C GLU A 292 -20.69 -7.56 7.66
N GLU A 293 -19.68 -6.79 8.06
CA GLU A 293 -19.03 -5.82 7.18
C GLU A 293 -18.26 -6.49 6.04
N LEU A 294 -17.73 -7.70 6.23
CA LEU A 294 -17.10 -8.49 5.16
C LEU A 294 -18.13 -9.01 4.15
N GLU A 295 -19.24 -9.57 4.63
CA GLU A 295 -20.34 -10.02 3.75
C GLU A 295 -20.87 -8.87 2.88
N ASN A 296 -20.93 -7.67 3.46
CA ASN A 296 -21.42 -6.46 2.81
C ASN A 296 -20.30 -5.54 2.28
N PHE A 297 -19.06 -6.03 2.17
CA PHE A 297 -17.90 -5.18 1.85
C PHE A 297 -18.03 -4.52 0.47
N GLY A 298 -18.58 -5.27 -0.50
CA GLY A 298 -18.79 -4.81 -1.87
C GLY A 298 -17.48 -4.49 -2.58
N THR A 299 -17.49 -3.43 -3.39
CA THR A 299 -16.30 -3.01 -4.16
C THR A 299 -15.32 -2.25 -3.25
N PRO A 300 -14.01 -2.60 -3.25
CA PRO A 300 -13.00 -1.82 -2.54
C PRO A 300 -12.82 -0.43 -3.16
N ASP A 301 -12.48 0.56 -2.33
CA ASP A 301 -12.11 1.89 -2.80
C ASP A 301 -10.70 1.92 -3.37
N PHE A 302 -9.81 1.05 -2.89
CA PHE A 302 -8.43 0.95 -3.37
C PHE A 302 -7.91 -0.48 -3.24
N THR A 303 -7.08 -0.93 -4.19
CA THR A 303 -6.54 -2.29 -4.19
C THR A 303 -5.02 -2.31 -4.28
N ILE A 304 -4.37 -3.10 -3.43
CA ILE A 304 -2.92 -3.36 -3.50
C ILE A 304 -2.68 -4.75 -4.08
N TYR A 305 -1.73 -4.82 -5.01
CA TYR A 305 -1.19 -6.05 -5.57
C TYR A 305 0.28 -6.18 -5.18
N ASN A 306 0.54 -6.89 -4.09
CA ASN A 306 1.89 -7.16 -3.62
C ASN A 306 2.46 -8.43 -4.26
N ALA A 307 3.27 -8.21 -5.30
CA ALA A 307 4.03 -9.21 -6.01
C ALA A 307 5.52 -9.14 -5.64
N GLY A 308 5.84 -8.77 -4.39
CA GLY A 308 7.18 -8.39 -3.95
C GLY A 308 8.29 -9.41 -4.22
N LYS A 309 7.95 -10.70 -4.26
CA LYS A 309 8.87 -11.80 -4.61
C LYS A 309 9.31 -11.77 -6.09
N PHE A 310 8.53 -11.14 -6.95
CA PHE A 310 8.75 -11.11 -8.39
C PHE A 310 9.47 -9.82 -8.78
N PRO A 311 10.70 -9.91 -9.32
CA PRO A 311 11.43 -8.72 -9.73
C PRO A 311 10.74 -8.05 -10.92
N CYS A 312 10.86 -6.73 -10.93
CA CYS A 312 10.38 -5.89 -12.00
C CYS A 312 11.25 -6.01 -13.26
N ASN A 313 10.65 -5.83 -14.43
CA ASN A 313 11.38 -5.80 -15.69
C ASN A 313 12.03 -4.42 -15.90
N ARG A 314 13.34 -4.33 -15.66
CA ARG A 314 14.13 -3.09 -15.80
C ARG A 314 14.11 -2.47 -17.20
N PHE A 315 13.70 -3.23 -18.22
CA PHE A 315 13.59 -2.74 -19.59
C PHE A 315 12.25 -2.05 -19.90
N THR A 316 11.27 -2.10 -18.99
CA THR A 316 10.04 -1.34 -19.17
C THR A 316 10.24 0.13 -18.78
N HIS A 317 9.59 1.02 -19.53
CA HIS A 317 9.74 2.46 -19.41
C HIS A 317 9.52 2.95 -17.97
N TYR A 318 10.34 3.91 -17.53
CA TYR A 318 10.39 4.46 -16.17
C TYR A 318 10.90 3.53 -15.05
N MET A 319 11.11 2.23 -15.30
CA MET A 319 11.67 1.32 -14.29
C MET A 319 13.19 1.45 -14.23
N THR A 320 13.71 1.87 -13.08
CA THR A 320 15.16 2.11 -12.88
C THR A 320 15.87 0.93 -12.21
N SER A 321 15.13 0.00 -11.61
CA SER A 321 15.67 -1.14 -10.87
C SER A 321 14.78 -2.38 -11.00
N SER A 322 15.19 -3.50 -10.39
CA SER A 322 14.34 -4.69 -10.26
C SER A 322 13.19 -4.53 -9.26
N THR A 323 13.04 -3.35 -8.68
CA THR A 323 12.00 -2.98 -7.72
C THR A 323 11.19 -1.82 -8.28
N SER A 324 9.88 -1.88 -8.13
CA SER A 324 8.98 -0.78 -8.46
C SER A 324 7.86 -0.72 -7.43
N ILE A 325 7.37 0.48 -7.14
CA ILE A 325 6.20 0.72 -6.32
C ILE A 325 5.33 1.71 -7.08
N ASP A 326 4.34 1.17 -7.79
CA ASP A 326 3.56 1.94 -8.76
C ASP A 326 2.16 2.21 -8.20
N LEU A 327 1.81 3.49 -8.02
CA LEU A 327 0.53 3.94 -7.50
C LEU A 327 -0.26 4.63 -8.62
N ASN A 328 -1.46 4.13 -8.91
CA ASN A 328 -2.37 4.71 -9.90
C ASN A 328 -3.66 5.19 -9.22
N LEU A 329 -3.78 6.52 -9.05
CA LEU A 329 -4.94 7.14 -8.39
C LEU A 329 -6.24 7.03 -9.19
N ALA A 330 -6.16 7.01 -10.54
CA ALA A 330 -7.35 6.93 -11.39
C ALA A 330 -7.96 5.52 -11.36
N ARG A 331 -7.09 4.50 -11.43
CA ARG A 331 -7.47 3.09 -11.30
C ARG A 331 -7.71 2.66 -9.85
N ARG A 332 -7.21 3.44 -8.89
CA ARG A 332 -7.24 3.16 -7.45
C ARG A 332 -6.51 1.86 -7.11
N GLU A 333 -5.33 1.71 -7.71
CA GLU A 333 -4.53 0.50 -7.61
C GLU A 333 -3.09 0.83 -7.25
N MET A 334 -2.44 -0.07 -6.51
CA MET A 334 -1.01 -0.05 -6.23
C MET A 334 -0.41 -1.41 -6.59
N VAL A 335 0.76 -1.42 -7.24
CA VAL A 335 1.48 -2.64 -7.63
C VAL A 335 2.89 -2.59 -7.05
N ILE A 336 3.30 -3.66 -6.37
CA ILE A 336 4.60 -3.76 -5.67
C ILE A 336 5.37 -4.99 -6.17
N PRO A 337 6.19 -4.87 -7.22
CA PRO A 337 7.19 -5.87 -7.59
C PRO A 337 8.56 -5.62 -6.96
N GLY A 338 9.29 -6.72 -6.70
CA GLY A 338 10.73 -6.69 -6.45
C GLY A 338 11.18 -6.15 -5.09
N THR A 339 10.26 -5.97 -4.14
CA THR A 339 10.58 -5.68 -2.74
C THR A 339 9.65 -6.46 -1.84
N GLN A 340 10.20 -7.04 -0.78
CA GLN A 340 9.42 -7.78 0.22
C GLN A 340 9.26 -6.99 1.51
N TYR A 341 9.76 -5.76 1.59
CA TYR A 341 9.57 -4.91 2.77
C TYR A 341 8.08 -4.59 2.96
N ALA A 342 7.50 -5.02 4.09
CA ALA A 342 6.07 -4.89 4.31
C ALA A 342 5.59 -3.43 4.43
N GLY A 343 6.49 -2.55 4.88
CA GLY A 343 6.25 -1.11 5.02
C GLY A 343 5.83 -0.41 3.72
N GLU A 344 6.14 -0.98 2.55
CA GLU A 344 5.68 -0.43 1.26
C GLU A 344 4.14 -0.44 1.16
N MET A 345 3.48 -1.51 1.60
CA MET A 345 2.01 -1.58 1.57
C MET A 345 1.39 -0.54 2.51
N LYS A 346 1.92 -0.44 3.75
CA LYS A 346 1.47 0.55 4.74
C LYS A 346 1.63 1.97 4.20
N LYS A 347 2.85 2.35 3.82
CA LYS A 347 3.16 3.72 3.39
C LYS A 347 2.54 4.07 2.04
N GLY A 348 2.32 3.10 1.15
CA GLY A 348 1.55 3.30 -0.06
C GLY A 348 0.11 3.72 0.21
N LEU A 349 -0.58 3.01 1.12
CA LEU A 349 -1.93 3.41 1.55
C LEU A 349 -1.93 4.75 2.26
N PHE A 350 -0.91 5.03 3.08
CA PHE A 350 -0.77 6.33 3.72
C PHE A 350 -0.64 7.47 2.70
N SER A 351 0.15 7.29 1.64
CA SER A 351 0.23 8.25 0.53
C SER A 351 -1.12 8.45 -0.17
N VAL A 352 -1.92 7.39 -0.32
CA VAL A 352 -3.30 7.49 -0.82
C VAL A 352 -4.16 8.34 0.13
N MET A 353 -4.04 8.15 1.45
CA MET A 353 -4.74 8.96 2.45
C MET A 353 -4.30 10.43 2.40
N HIS A 354 -3.01 10.69 2.20
CA HIS A 354 -2.48 12.04 1.97
C HIS A 354 -2.99 12.72 0.70
N TYR A 355 -3.53 11.97 -0.26
CA TYR A 355 -4.22 12.51 -1.42
C TYR A 355 -5.73 12.65 -1.22
N LEU A 356 -6.39 11.61 -0.70
CA LEU A 356 -7.85 11.55 -0.58
C LEU A 356 -8.38 12.48 0.51
N MET A 357 -7.74 12.50 1.68
CA MET A 357 -8.25 13.23 2.84
C MET A 357 -8.23 14.75 2.62
N PRO A 358 -7.14 15.38 2.12
CA PRO A 358 -7.17 16.82 1.87
C PRO A 358 -8.18 17.24 0.80
N LYS A 359 -8.50 16.36 -0.18
CA LYS A 359 -9.58 16.62 -1.15
C LYS A 359 -10.96 16.66 -0.49
N ARG A 360 -11.12 16.02 0.66
CA ARG A 360 -12.31 16.06 1.52
C ARG A 360 -12.22 17.11 2.64
N GLN A 361 -11.24 18.02 2.59
CA GLN A 361 -10.90 18.97 3.67
C GLN A 361 -10.56 18.31 5.02
N ILE A 362 -10.07 17.06 4.99
CA ILE A 362 -9.59 16.35 6.17
C ILE A 362 -8.07 16.37 6.16
N LEU A 363 -7.47 16.80 7.27
CA LEU A 363 -6.02 16.88 7.39
C LEU A 363 -5.46 15.50 7.73
N SER A 364 -4.66 14.94 6.84
CA SER A 364 -3.90 13.70 7.08
C SER A 364 -2.50 14.03 7.61
N LEU A 365 -2.04 13.27 8.60
CA LEU A 365 -0.90 13.60 9.45
C LEU A 365 0.00 12.37 9.67
N HIS A 366 1.32 12.59 9.62
CA HIS A 366 2.31 11.61 10.05
C HIS A 366 2.70 11.91 11.50
N SER A 367 1.95 11.35 12.44
CA SER A 367 2.01 11.68 13.85
C SER A 367 1.74 10.47 14.74
N GLY A 368 2.29 10.48 15.96
CA GLY A 368 1.73 9.70 17.06
C GLY A 368 0.57 10.48 17.67
N CYS A 369 -0.38 9.81 18.29
CA CYS A 369 -1.54 10.45 18.90
C CYS A 369 -1.97 9.72 20.16
N ASN A 370 -2.18 10.47 21.23
CA ASN A 370 -2.74 9.93 22.47
C ASN A 370 -3.74 10.90 23.10
N MET A 371 -4.50 10.38 24.07
CA MET A 371 -5.57 11.09 24.75
C MET A 371 -5.47 10.90 26.25
N GLY A 372 -5.50 11.98 27.01
CA GLY A 372 -5.56 11.89 28.46
C GLY A 372 -6.93 11.39 28.93
N LYS A 373 -7.04 11.08 30.23
CA LYS A 373 -8.28 10.56 30.82
C LYS A 373 -9.44 11.54 30.74
N ASP A 374 -9.14 12.84 30.70
CA ASP A 374 -10.11 13.93 30.58
C ASP A 374 -10.41 14.30 29.11
N GLY A 375 -9.92 13.50 28.15
CA GLY A 375 -10.17 13.70 26.72
C GLY A 375 -9.25 14.72 26.05
N ASP A 376 -8.20 15.21 26.70
CA ASP A 376 -7.21 16.09 26.07
C ASP A 376 -6.35 15.30 25.07
N VAL A 377 -6.42 15.64 23.79
CA VAL A 377 -5.67 14.96 22.72
C VAL A 377 -4.36 15.69 22.43
N ALA A 378 -3.31 14.92 22.16
CA ALA A 378 -2.02 15.44 21.71
C ALA A 378 -1.49 14.69 20.48
N LEU A 379 -0.99 15.46 19.51
CA LEU A 379 -0.32 14.96 18.31
C LEU A 379 1.19 15.11 18.45
N PHE A 380 1.94 14.09 18.07
CA PHE A 380 3.40 14.04 18.14
C PHE A 380 3.97 13.85 16.73
N PHE A 381 4.54 14.89 16.15
CA PHE A 381 5.20 14.84 14.84
C PHE A 381 6.69 14.57 15.02
N GLY A 382 7.25 13.73 14.15
CA GLY A 382 8.69 13.46 14.22
C GLY A 382 9.10 12.33 13.28
N LEU A 383 10.30 12.44 12.74
CA LEU A 383 10.89 11.37 11.92
C LEU A 383 11.25 10.14 12.77
N SER A 384 11.63 9.05 12.10
CA SER A 384 12.09 7.84 12.77
C SER A 384 13.23 8.16 13.76
N GLY A 385 13.18 7.59 14.97
CA GLY A 385 14.21 7.79 16.00
C GLY A 385 14.10 9.08 16.82
N THR A 386 13.13 9.96 16.54
CA THR A 386 12.91 11.22 17.30
C THR A 386 12.13 11.04 18.60
N GLY A 387 11.64 9.82 18.89
CA GLY A 387 10.88 9.49 20.10
C GLY A 387 9.36 9.50 19.94
N LYS A 388 8.82 9.64 18.71
CA LYS A 388 7.37 9.67 18.44
C LYS A 388 6.59 8.52 19.10
N THR A 389 6.92 7.27 18.78
CA THR A 389 6.26 6.07 19.34
C THR A 389 6.45 5.98 20.87
N THR A 390 7.65 6.27 21.36
CA THR A 390 7.99 6.19 22.79
C THR A 390 7.25 7.25 23.63
N LEU A 391 6.99 8.43 23.08
CA LEU A 391 6.29 9.53 23.75
C LEU A 391 4.76 9.45 23.56
N SER A 392 4.27 8.90 22.44
CA SER A 392 2.84 8.64 22.27
C SER A 392 2.34 7.48 23.13
N THR A 393 3.20 6.48 23.36
CA THR A 393 2.91 5.32 24.22
C THR A 393 3.23 5.64 25.68
N ASP A 394 2.37 6.47 26.28
CA ASP A 394 2.43 6.81 27.70
C ASP A 394 1.43 5.98 28.51
N HIS A 395 1.89 5.26 29.54
CA HIS A 395 1.06 4.50 30.46
C HIS A 395 -0.10 5.28 31.10
N ASN A 396 -0.01 6.61 31.20
CA ASN A 396 -1.06 7.44 31.80
C ASN A 396 -2.12 7.93 30.81
N ARG A 397 -1.94 7.66 29.51
CA ARG A 397 -2.77 8.19 28.42
C ARG A 397 -3.20 7.05 27.51
N TYR A 398 -4.36 7.21 26.89
CA TYR A 398 -4.84 6.24 25.91
C TYR A 398 -4.18 6.46 24.56
N LEU A 399 -3.57 5.42 23.98
CA LEU A 399 -2.98 5.48 22.64
C LEU A 399 -4.09 5.49 21.59
N ILE A 400 -4.14 6.50 20.72
CA ILE A 400 -5.02 6.52 19.55
C ILE A 400 -4.33 5.83 18.37
N GLY A 401 -3.05 6.12 18.15
CA GLY A 401 -2.19 5.43 17.18
C GLY A 401 -0.76 5.98 17.22
N ASP A 402 0.20 5.26 16.65
CA ASP A 402 1.62 5.59 16.78
C ASP A 402 2.20 6.38 15.58
N ASP A 403 1.53 6.39 14.42
CA ASP A 403 2.17 6.86 13.19
C ASP A 403 1.28 7.65 12.20
N GLU A 404 0.00 7.29 12.00
CA GLU A 404 -0.81 7.86 10.91
C GLU A 404 -2.22 8.27 11.37
N HIS A 405 -2.57 9.57 11.25
CA HIS A 405 -3.87 10.09 11.73
C HIS A 405 -4.55 11.01 10.71
N CYS A 406 -5.86 11.17 10.90
CA CYS A 406 -6.66 12.20 10.26
C CYS A 406 -7.22 13.16 11.31
N TRP A 407 -7.32 14.45 10.98
CA TRP A 407 -8.03 15.46 11.76
C TRP A 407 -9.16 16.04 10.88
N SER A 408 -10.40 15.63 11.19
CA SER A 408 -11.62 16.06 10.50
C SER A 408 -12.34 17.18 11.28
N GLU A 409 -13.58 17.51 10.92
CA GLU A 409 -14.44 18.39 11.73
C GLU A 409 -14.91 17.76 13.03
N ASN A 410 -14.82 16.42 13.16
CA ASN A 410 -15.33 15.69 14.33
C ASN A 410 -14.25 15.36 15.36
N GLY A 411 -12.98 15.56 15.03
CA GLY A 411 -11.86 15.22 15.91
C GLY A 411 -10.72 14.53 15.16
N VAL A 412 -9.96 13.71 15.90
CA VAL A 412 -8.85 12.92 15.37
C VAL A 412 -9.26 11.45 15.24
N SER A 413 -8.77 10.78 14.21
CA SER A 413 -8.91 9.34 14.02
C SER A 413 -7.59 8.71 13.57
N ASN A 414 -7.32 7.50 14.04
CA ASN A 414 -6.22 6.69 13.53
C ASN A 414 -6.58 6.19 12.11
N ILE A 415 -5.59 6.17 11.21
CA ILE A 415 -5.74 5.56 9.88
C ILE A 415 -5.60 4.03 9.96
N GLU A 416 -4.80 3.55 10.90
CA GLU A 416 -4.33 2.16 11.01
C GLU A 416 -5.14 1.34 12.02
N GLY A 417 -5.07 0.02 11.92
CA GLY A 417 -5.59 -0.94 12.91
C GLY A 417 -4.52 -1.54 13.83
N GLY A 418 -3.26 -1.13 13.70
CA GLY A 418 -2.13 -1.66 14.46
C GLY A 418 -0.95 -0.72 14.53
N CYS A 419 0.15 -1.22 15.08
CA CYS A 419 1.41 -0.50 15.19
C CYS A 419 2.53 -1.27 14.49
N TYR A 420 3.49 -0.53 13.93
CA TYR A 420 4.66 -1.08 13.23
C TYR A 420 5.95 -0.57 13.87
N ALA A 421 6.18 -1.00 15.11
CA ALA A 421 7.22 -0.50 15.99
C ALA A 421 8.62 -0.94 15.55
N LYS A 422 9.63 -0.09 15.83
CA LYS A 422 11.04 -0.44 15.69
C LYS A 422 11.47 -1.30 16.87
N CYS A 423 12.22 -2.36 16.61
CA CYS A 423 12.61 -3.33 17.63
C CYS A 423 14.08 -3.27 18.03
N ILE A 424 14.89 -2.45 17.37
CA ILE A 424 16.31 -2.39 17.69
C ILE A 424 16.52 -1.84 19.12
N ASP A 425 17.35 -2.54 19.89
CA ASP A 425 17.63 -2.28 21.30
C ASP A 425 16.38 -2.26 22.21
N LEU A 426 15.29 -2.91 21.76
CA LEU A 426 14.05 -3.04 22.53
C LEU A 426 14.32 -3.83 23.81
N SER A 427 13.90 -3.26 24.95
CA SER A 427 13.98 -3.92 26.25
C SER A 427 12.68 -3.72 27.03
N ARG A 428 12.34 -4.71 27.84
CA ARG A 428 11.11 -4.69 28.63
C ARG A 428 11.08 -3.56 29.64
N GLU A 429 12.24 -3.16 30.16
CA GLU A 429 12.37 -2.10 31.16
C GLU A 429 12.11 -0.71 30.57
N LYS A 430 12.53 -0.49 29.32
CA LYS A 430 12.39 0.80 28.64
C LYS A 430 11.02 0.97 28.01
N GLU A 431 10.51 -0.07 27.36
CA GLU A 431 9.28 -0.04 26.55
C GLU A 431 8.41 -1.29 26.83
N PRO A 432 7.85 -1.42 28.04
CA PRO A 432 7.13 -2.61 28.47
C PRO A 432 5.87 -2.91 27.62
N ASP A 433 5.15 -1.88 27.19
CA ASP A 433 3.91 -2.06 26.42
C ASP A 433 4.19 -2.63 25.02
N ILE A 434 5.23 -2.12 24.34
CA ILE A 434 5.68 -2.64 23.04
C ILE A 434 6.21 -4.06 23.22
N TRP A 435 7.03 -4.31 24.25
CA TRP A 435 7.54 -5.64 24.57
C TRP A 435 6.42 -6.66 24.77
N ASN A 436 5.42 -6.33 25.60
CA ASN A 436 4.31 -7.22 25.92
C ASN A 436 3.34 -7.40 24.73
N ALA A 437 3.31 -6.47 23.78
CA ALA A 437 2.57 -6.61 22.53
C ALA A 437 3.23 -7.60 21.56
N ILE A 438 4.50 -7.98 21.75
CA ILE A 438 5.13 -9.01 20.93
C ILE A 438 4.74 -10.39 21.46
N ARG A 439 3.73 -10.99 20.82
CA ARG A 439 3.18 -12.32 21.14
C ARG A 439 2.62 -12.97 19.87
N PHE A 440 1.99 -14.14 20.00
CA PHE A 440 1.33 -14.80 18.86
C PHE A 440 0.40 -13.83 18.13
N GLY A 441 0.47 -13.79 16.80
CA GLY A 441 -0.21 -12.80 15.95
C GLY A 441 0.69 -11.65 15.49
N THR A 442 1.76 -11.34 16.22
CA THR A 442 2.75 -10.33 15.84
C THR A 442 3.66 -10.83 14.71
N VAL A 443 3.96 -9.97 13.74
CA VAL A 443 4.96 -10.22 12.70
C VAL A 443 6.25 -9.52 13.10
N LEU A 444 7.33 -10.27 13.32
CA LEU A 444 8.68 -9.73 13.45
C LEU A 444 9.36 -9.73 12.08
N GLU A 445 9.93 -8.59 11.70
CA GLU A 445 10.58 -8.42 10.40
C GLU A 445 12.07 -8.06 10.60
N ASN A 446 12.94 -8.86 9.97
CA ASN A 446 14.40 -8.74 9.98
C ASN A 446 15.07 -8.81 11.36
N VAL A 447 14.39 -9.36 12.38
CA VAL A 447 15.03 -9.66 13.67
C VAL A 447 15.86 -10.93 13.58
N VAL A 448 16.92 -11.01 14.39
CA VAL A 448 17.70 -12.23 14.59
C VAL A 448 17.22 -12.90 15.87
N PHE A 449 17.17 -14.22 15.89
CA PHE A 449 16.79 -15.00 17.06
C PHE A 449 17.65 -16.25 17.14
N ASP A 450 17.84 -16.76 18.36
CA ASP A 450 18.58 -17.99 18.58
C ASP A 450 17.75 -19.21 18.13
N GLU A 451 18.31 -20.05 17.27
CA GLU A 451 17.55 -21.14 16.62
C GLU A 451 17.07 -22.21 17.61
N HIS A 452 17.74 -22.36 18.76
CA HIS A 452 17.44 -23.39 19.76
C HIS A 452 16.42 -22.91 20.79
N THR A 453 16.67 -21.76 21.41
CA THR A 453 15.83 -21.15 22.45
C THR A 453 14.64 -20.39 21.87
N ARG A 454 14.74 -19.96 20.60
CA ARG A 454 13.78 -19.06 19.92
C ARG A 454 13.70 -17.66 20.54
N GLU A 455 14.64 -17.30 21.42
CA GLU A 455 14.74 -15.96 21.97
C GLU A 455 15.24 -14.98 20.91
N VAL A 456 14.58 -13.83 20.81
CA VAL A 456 14.92 -12.78 19.85
C VAL A 456 16.05 -11.92 20.44
N ASP A 457 17.12 -11.72 19.67
CA ASP A 457 18.16 -10.76 20.00
C ASP A 457 17.83 -9.41 19.38
N TYR A 458 17.23 -8.53 20.18
CA TYR A 458 16.88 -7.18 19.76
C TYR A 458 18.07 -6.23 19.59
N SER A 459 19.27 -6.62 20.04
CA SER A 459 20.50 -5.83 19.87
C SER A 459 21.24 -6.14 18.56
N ASP A 460 20.91 -7.26 17.92
CA ASP A 460 21.55 -7.68 16.67
C ASP A 460 21.12 -6.80 15.48
N LYS A 461 22.11 -6.24 14.79
CA LYS A 461 22.00 -5.32 13.65
C LYS A 461 22.54 -5.92 12.34
N SER A 462 22.95 -7.19 12.35
CA SER A 462 23.63 -7.86 11.24
C SER A 462 22.81 -7.91 9.97
N VAL A 463 21.47 -7.98 10.08
CA VAL A 463 20.56 -7.87 8.94
C VAL A 463 20.27 -6.41 8.61
N THR A 464 19.84 -5.63 9.62
CA THR A 464 19.53 -4.20 9.49
C THR A 464 19.32 -3.56 10.86
N GLU A 465 19.56 -2.26 10.99
CA GLU A 465 19.10 -1.50 12.16
C GLU A 465 17.58 -1.22 12.14
N ASN A 466 16.89 -1.45 11.02
CA ASN A 466 15.44 -1.25 10.87
C ASN A 466 14.66 -2.54 11.15
N THR A 467 14.98 -3.22 12.25
CA THR A 467 14.17 -4.36 12.73
C THR A 467 12.82 -3.89 13.23
N ARG A 468 11.76 -4.68 13.01
CA ARG A 468 10.37 -4.24 13.23
C ARG A 468 9.47 -5.31 13.83
N ALA A 469 8.42 -4.85 14.51
CA ALA A 469 7.28 -5.66 14.95
C ALA A 469 5.97 -5.02 14.49
N ALA A 470 5.15 -5.78 13.76
CA ALA A 470 3.80 -5.38 13.38
C ALA A 470 2.77 -6.17 14.20
N TYR A 471 2.00 -5.47 15.03
CA TYR A 471 0.99 -6.07 15.91
C TYR A 471 -0.30 -5.25 15.88
N PRO A 472 -1.46 -5.89 16.08
CA PRO A 472 -2.75 -5.21 16.08
C PRO A 472 -2.86 -4.30 17.32
N ILE A 473 -3.60 -3.19 17.20
CA ILE A 473 -3.60 -2.11 18.20
C ILE A 473 -4.13 -2.58 19.56
N GLU A 474 -4.99 -3.60 19.57
CA GLU A 474 -5.58 -4.23 20.75
C GLU A 474 -4.55 -4.97 21.62
N TYR A 475 -3.30 -5.12 21.15
CA TYR A 475 -2.22 -5.67 21.94
C TYR A 475 -1.61 -4.63 22.89
N ILE A 476 -1.85 -3.35 22.67
CA ILE A 476 -1.50 -2.28 23.61
C ILE A 476 -2.62 -2.15 24.65
N PRO A 477 -2.37 -2.41 25.94
CA PRO A 477 -3.43 -2.44 26.96
C PRO A 477 -4.20 -1.12 27.10
N ASN A 478 -3.52 0.01 26.93
CA ASN A 478 -4.11 1.35 27.02
C ASN A 478 -4.52 1.91 25.64
N ALA A 479 -4.69 1.08 24.61
CA ALA A 479 -5.21 1.56 23.34
C ALA A 479 -6.65 2.09 23.50
N LYS A 480 -6.94 3.24 22.89
CA LYS A 480 -8.29 3.78 22.79
C LYS A 480 -9.04 3.02 21.70
N LEU A 481 -10.09 2.28 22.06
CA LEU A 481 -11.00 1.62 21.12
C LEU A 481 -12.41 2.24 21.21
N PRO A 482 -13.08 2.58 20.08
CA PRO A 482 -12.48 2.80 18.76
C PRO A 482 -11.38 3.89 18.81
N CYS A 483 -10.40 3.83 17.90
CA CYS A 483 -9.24 4.72 17.83
C CYS A 483 -9.59 6.11 17.26
N VAL A 484 -10.55 6.77 17.91
CA VAL A 484 -10.99 8.14 17.65
C VAL A 484 -10.93 8.94 18.93
N GLY A 485 -10.68 10.24 18.80
CA GLY A 485 -10.64 11.20 19.91
C GLY A 485 -11.16 12.57 19.48
N PRO A 486 -11.43 13.47 20.45
CA PRO A 486 -11.84 14.84 20.17
C PRO A 486 -10.68 15.65 19.54
N HIS A 487 -10.89 16.94 19.34
CA HIS A 487 -9.87 17.83 18.77
C HIS A 487 -8.59 17.88 19.63
N PRO A 488 -7.40 17.80 19.01
CA PRO A 488 -6.12 18.04 19.66
C PRO A 488 -6.07 19.37 20.40
N LYS A 489 -5.60 19.35 21.66
CA LYS A 489 -5.21 20.55 22.41
C LYS A 489 -3.75 20.91 22.21
N ASN A 490 -2.91 19.92 21.89
CA ASN A 490 -1.47 20.07 21.75
C ASN A 490 -0.98 19.46 20.44
N VAL A 491 -0.16 20.22 19.72
CA VAL A 491 0.58 19.80 18.52
C VAL A 491 2.06 19.89 18.85
N ILE A 492 2.74 18.75 18.97
CA ILE A 492 4.11 18.65 19.45
C ILE A 492 5.00 18.23 18.29
N LEU A 493 5.95 19.09 17.91
CA LEU A 493 6.94 18.86 16.87
C LEU A 493 8.24 18.38 17.54
N LEU A 494 8.61 17.12 17.32
CA LEU A 494 9.82 16.50 17.86
C LEU A 494 10.99 16.73 16.89
N ALA A 495 12.08 17.30 17.41
CA ALA A 495 13.33 17.46 16.67
C ALA A 495 14.46 16.77 17.42
N CYS A 496 15.19 15.87 16.76
CA CYS A 496 16.41 15.30 17.32
C CYS A 496 17.58 16.21 16.91
N ASP A 497 17.80 17.31 17.64
CA ASP A 497 18.85 18.27 17.29
C ASP A 497 20.24 17.81 17.73
N ALA A 498 21.03 17.26 16.80
CA ALA A 498 22.41 16.85 17.06
C ALA A 498 23.41 18.02 17.04
N PHE A 499 22.98 19.23 16.67
CA PHE A 499 23.80 20.44 16.81
C PHE A 499 23.73 21.00 18.23
N GLY A 500 22.74 20.61 19.03
CA GLY A 500 22.66 20.96 20.45
C GLY A 500 22.34 22.43 20.75
N VAL A 501 21.65 23.11 19.82
CA VAL A 501 21.35 24.54 19.89
C VAL A 501 19.87 24.84 20.10
N LEU A 502 18.97 23.89 19.83
CA LEU A 502 17.55 24.07 20.10
C LEU A 502 17.21 23.88 21.59
N PRO A 503 16.32 24.71 22.18
CA PRO A 503 15.82 24.52 23.53
C PRO A 503 15.16 23.15 23.72
N PRO A 504 15.19 22.57 24.94
CA PRO A 504 14.45 21.34 25.25
C PRO A 504 12.96 21.44 24.92
N VAL A 505 12.37 22.62 25.10
CA VAL A 505 10.99 22.92 24.72
C VAL A 505 10.82 24.38 24.35
N SER A 506 10.00 24.65 23.35
CA SER A 506 9.56 26.00 23.00
C SER A 506 8.07 26.01 22.68
N LYS A 507 7.39 27.07 23.11
CA LYS A 507 6.02 27.38 22.68
C LYS A 507 6.08 28.06 21.33
N LEU A 508 5.23 27.63 20.40
CA LEU A 508 5.17 28.16 19.04
C LEU A 508 3.87 28.94 18.84
N ASN A 509 3.96 30.07 18.13
CA ASN A 509 2.79 30.66 17.51
C ASN A 509 2.40 29.90 16.22
N LEU A 510 1.28 30.27 15.59
CA LEU A 510 0.78 29.58 14.38
C LEU A 510 1.79 29.64 13.22
N ALA A 511 2.37 30.82 12.94
CA ALA A 511 3.33 31.00 11.86
C ALA A 511 4.61 30.17 12.08
N GLN A 512 5.14 30.14 13.31
CA GLN A 512 6.27 29.29 13.70
C GLN A 512 5.92 27.81 13.62
N THR A 513 4.71 27.43 14.01
CA THR A 513 4.23 26.04 13.88
C THR A 513 4.23 25.61 12.42
N MET A 514 3.70 26.44 11.52
CA MET A 514 3.75 26.18 10.07
C MET A 514 5.19 26.12 9.56
N TYR A 515 6.06 27.06 9.95
CA TYR A 515 7.46 27.11 9.52
C TYR A 515 8.22 25.82 9.91
N HIS A 516 8.12 25.41 11.17
CA HIS A 516 8.78 24.21 11.68
C HIS A 516 8.13 22.93 11.15
N PHE A 517 6.81 22.92 10.91
CA PHE A 517 6.12 21.80 10.29
C PHE A 517 6.52 21.59 8.83
N ILE A 518 6.59 22.65 8.03
CA ILE A 518 7.10 22.59 6.64
C ILE A 518 8.58 22.24 6.62
N SER A 519 9.36 22.73 7.57
CA SER A 519 10.79 22.38 7.66
C SER A 519 10.98 20.90 7.99
N GLY A 520 10.21 20.38 8.96
CA GLY A 520 10.30 18.98 9.40
C GLY A 520 11.72 18.58 9.78
N TYR A 521 12.37 19.41 10.59
CA TYR A 521 13.79 19.30 10.93
C TYR A 521 14.06 18.15 11.92
N THR A 522 15.12 17.39 11.62
CA THR A 522 15.83 16.53 12.57
C THR A 522 17.32 16.51 12.18
N ALA A 523 18.18 15.93 13.01
CA ALA A 523 19.54 15.61 12.61
C ALA A 523 19.78 14.10 12.56
N LEU A 524 20.58 13.67 11.58
CA LEU A 524 21.22 12.36 11.57
C LEU A 524 22.50 12.42 12.41
N VAL A 525 22.74 11.33 13.14
CA VAL A 525 23.82 11.24 14.11
C VAL A 525 25.00 10.50 13.46
N ALA A 526 26.22 10.99 13.67
CA ALA A 526 27.42 10.34 13.14
C ALA A 526 27.53 8.89 13.65
N GLY A 527 27.77 7.95 12.72
CA GLY A 527 27.80 6.50 12.98
C GLY A 527 26.51 5.74 12.65
N THR A 528 25.43 6.42 12.23
CA THR A 528 24.19 5.76 11.75
C THR A 528 24.16 5.48 10.24
N GLU A 529 25.08 6.08 9.47
CA GLU A 529 25.32 5.78 8.05
C GLU A 529 26.82 5.69 7.79
N ASP A 530 27.22 4.82 6.85
CA ASP A 530 28.63 4.52 6.57
C ASP A 530 29.37 5.78 6.06
N GLY A 531 30.40 6.21 6.80
CA GLY A 531 31.23 7.38 6.46
C GLY A 531 30.86 8.72 7.11
N MET A 532 29.77 8.82 7.89
CA MET A 532 29.39 10.09 8.53
C MET A 532 30.18 10.36 9.83
N LYS A 533 31.01 11.42 9.84
CA LYS A 533 31.82 11.84 11.01
C LYS A 533 31.24 13.02 11.81
N GLU A 534 30.36 13.81 11.20
CA GLU A 534 29.73 14.99 11.82
C GLU A 534 28.19 14.88 11.72
N PRO A 535 27.43 15.51 12.63
CA PRO A 535 25.97 15.53 12.55
C PRO A 535 25.50 16.26 11.29
N GLN A 536 24.51 15.67 10.60
CA GLN A 536 23.93 16.23 9.38
C GLN A 536 22.47 16.63 9.62
N ALA A 537 22.12 17.86 9.28
CA ALA A 537 20.74 18.31 9.28
C ALA A 537 19.93 17.61 8.18
N THR A 538 18.74 17.15 8.52
CA THR A 538 17.79 16.53 7.61
C THR A 538 16.45 17.25 7.73
N PHE A 539 15.88 17.60 6.59
CA PHE A 539 14.60 18.28 6.50
C PHE A 539 13.65 17.37 5.71
N SER A 540 12.51 17.05 6.32
CA SER A 540 11.48 16.23 5.69
C SER A 540 10.15 16.93 5.90
N ALA A 541 9.70 17.66 4.88
CA ALA A 541 8.51 18.47 4.95
C ALA A 541 7.29 17.75 5.54
N CYS A 542 6.57 18.44 6.41
CA CYS A 542 5.43 17.89 7.17
C CYS A 542 5.80 16.66 8.03
N PHE A 543 7.08 16.49 8.34
CA PHE A 543 7.67 15.29 8.94
C PHE A 543 7.38 14.01 8.15
N GLY A 544 7.07 14.11 6.85
CA GLY A 544 6.56 12.99 6.05
C GLY A 544 6.72 13.21 4.54
N ALA A 545 7.79 13.89 4.10
CA ALA A 545 7.99 14.27 2.69
C ALA A 545 7.89 13.11 1.70
N ALA A 546 8.26 11.90 2.13
CA ALA A 546 8.20 10.69 1.30
C ALA A 546 6.76 10.23 0.98
N PHE A 547 5.75 10.71 1.72
CA PHE A 547 4.37 10.19 1.66
C PHE A 547 3.36 11.25 1.23
N ILE A 548 3.67 12.54 1.38
CA ILE A 548 2.77 13.61 0.98
C ILE A 548 2.62 13.66 -0.56
N MET A 549 1.39 13.92 -1.01
CA MET A 549 1.04 13.94 -2.44
C MET A 549 0.67 15.34 -2.95
N LEU A 550 0.53 16.30 -2.04
CA LEU A 550 0.28 17.71 -2.33
C LEU A 550 1.45 18.57 -1.84
N HIS A 551 1.46 19.85 -2.20
CA HIS A 551 2.50 20.76 -1.73
C HIS A 551 2.47 20.91 -0.20
N PRO A 552 3.62 20.90 0.51
CA PRO A 552 3.69 21.00 1.97
C PRO A 552 2.88 22.15 2.57
N THR A 553 2.90 23.31 1.93
CA THR A 553 2.16 24.50 2.39
C THR A 553 0.65 24.22 2.50
N LYS A 554 0.08 23.34 1.65
CA LYS A 554 -1.35 22.98 1.75
C LYS A 554 -1.66 22.28 3.08
N TYR A 555 -0.80 21.35 3.51
CA TYR A 555 -0.96 20.67 4.80
C TYR A 555 -0.71 21.62 5.97
N ALA A 556 0.28 22.51 5.86
CA ALA A 556 0.57 23.50 6.88
C ALA A 556 -0.58 24.51 7.10
N ALA A 557 -1.20 24.99 6.00
CA ALA A 557 -2.36 25.87 6.08
C ALA A 557 -3.55 25.18 6.74
N MET A 558 -3.84 23.93 6.37
CA MET A 558 -4.91 23.14 7.00
C MET A 558 -4.62 22.88 8.49
N LEU A 559 -3.36 22.64 8.86
CA LEU A 559 -2.95 22.49 10.25
C LEU A 559 -3.21 23.78 11.04
N ALA A 560 -2.78 24.92 10.52
CA ALA A 560 -2.99 26.21 11.18
C ALA A 560 -4.48 26.54 11.37
N GLU A 561 -5.29 26.35 10.32
CA GLU A 561 -6.75 26.55 10.37
C GLU A 561 -7.41 25.68 11.45
N LYS A 562 -7.04 24.40 11.53
CA LYS A 562 -7.54 23.48 12.56
C LYS A 562 -7.08 23.88 13.96
N MET A 563 -5.82 24.27 14.11
CA MET A 563 -5.29 24.71 15.41
C MET A 563 -5.99 25.99 15.89
N GLU A 564 -6.18 26.97 15.02
CA GLU A 564 -6.87 28.22 15.34
C GLU A 564 -8.33 27.97 15.73
N SER A 565 -9.05 27.19 14.93
CA SER A 565 -10.48 26.89 15.14
C SER A 565 -10.76 26.15 16.45
N HIS A 566 -9.83 25.32 16.91
CA HIS A 566 -9.99 24.48 18.10
C HIS A 566 -9.12 24.89 19.29
N GLY A 567 -8.37 26.00 19.18
CA GLY A 567 -7.51 26.51 20.24
C GLY A 567 -6.33 25.60 20.61
N ALA A 568 -5.80 24.85 19.64
CA ALA A 568 -4.66 23.96 19.86
C ALA A 568 -3.34 24.76 19.94
N THR A 569 -2.44 24.34 20.84
CA THR A 569 -1.13 24.99 21.02
C THR A 569 -0.01 24.18 20.36
N GLY A 570 0.86 24.87 19.62
CA GLY A 570 2.06 24.30 19.00
C GLY A 570 3.26 24.30 19.94
N TRP A 571 4.04 23.22 19.93
CA TRP A 571 5.25 23.04 20.72
C TRP A 571 6.38 22.49 19.87
N LEU A 572 7.60 22.98 20.07
CA LEU A 572 8.81 22.36 19.54
C LEU A 572 9.55 21.70 20.71
N VAL A 573 9.83 20.41 20.64
CA VAL A 573 10.52 19.65 21.70
C VAL A 573 11.79 19.03 21.14
N ASN A 574 12.93 19.40 21.72
CA ASN A 574 14.21 18.82 21.35
C ASN A 574 14.43 17.49 22.09
N THR A 575 14.54 16.40 21.34
CA THR A 575 14.84 15.03 21.83
C THR A 575 16.27 14.58 21.48
N GLY A 576 17.06 15.51 20.94
CA GLY A 576 18.46 15.33 20.57
C GLY A 576 19.41 15.74 21.69
N TRP A 577 20.36 16.63 21.39
CA TRP A 577 21.49 17.00 22.25
C TRP A 577 21.33 18.37 22.89
N SER A 578 22.09 18.59 23.97
CA SER A 578 22.26 19.87 24.65
C SER A 578 23.66 19.97 25.25
N GLY A 579 24.13 21.19 25.49
CA GLY A 579 25.46 21.49 26.04
C GLY A 579 26.63 21.28 25.08
N GLY A 580 26.36 21.13 23.79
CA GLY A 580 27.33 20.92 22.73
C GLY A 580 26.73 20.13 21.57
N SER A 581 27.37 20.20 20.40
CA SER A 581 27.08 19.30 19.27
C SER A 581 27.37 17.83 19.63
N TYR A 582 26.84 16.90 18.85
CA TYR A 582 27.18 15.48 18.95
C TYR A 582 28.69 15.26 19.03
N GLY A 583 29.13 14.44 19.99
CA GLY A 583 30.55 14.21 20.30
C GLY A 583 31.07 15.02 21.48
N THR A 584 30.50 16.21 21.73
CA THR A 584 30.88 17.08 22.87
C THR A 584 29.73 17.23 23.87
N GLY A 585 28.51 17.44 23.39
CA GLY A 585 27.30 17.56 24.20
C GLY A 585 26.70 16.22 24.60
N ASN A 586 25.65 16.28 25.40
CA ASN A 586 24.94 15.09 25.89
C ASN A 586 23.52 15.05 25.31
N ARG A 587 23.03 13.82 25.04
CA ARG A 587 21.64 13.64 24.66
C ARG A 587 20.74 14.06 25.83
N ILE A 588 19.66 14.81 25.55
CA ILE A 588 18.68 15.21 26.55
C ILE A 588 18.08 13.95 27.16
N LYS A 589 18.11 13.87 28.49
CA LYS A 589 17.63 12.69 29.22
C LYS A 589 16.14 12.49 28.93
N LEU A 590 15.75 11.26 28.57
CA LEU A 590 14.34 10.92 28.32
C LEU A 590 13.43 11.27 29.50
N SER A 591 13.92 11.17 30.74
CA SER A 591 13.18 11.56 31.93
C SER A 591 12.86 13.06 31.98
N TYR A 592 13.73 13.93 31.45
CA TYR A 592 13.46 15.36 31.32
C TYR A 592 12.45 15.63 30.22
N THR A 593 12.59 14.97 29.07
CA THR A 593 11.61 15.05 27.99
C THR A 593 10.21 14.62 28.46
N ARG A 594 10.09 13.52 29.21
CA ARG A 594 8.80 13.09 29.77
C ARG A 594 8.20 14.15 30.70
N LYS A 595 8.97 14.75 31.61
CA LYS A 595 8.49 15.86 32.45
C LYS A 595 8.03 17.08 31.66
N ILE A 596 8.72 17.40 30.56
CA ILE A 596 8.30 18.46 29.63
C ILE A 596 6.95 18.10 29.00
N ILE A 597 6.79 16.88 28.50
CA ILE A 597 5.54 16.40 27.92
C ILE A 597 4.40 16.41 28.96
N ASP A 598 4.67 15.99 30.19
CA ASP A 598 3.70 16.06 31.30
C ASP A 598 3.27 17.51 31.58
N ALA A 599 4.22 18.45 31.56
CA ALA A 599 3.98 19.88 31.74
C ALA A 599 3.19 20.52 30.57
N ILE A 600 3.34 19.97 29.35
CA ILE A 600 2.47 20.33 28.20
C ILE A 600 1.05 19.81 28.46
N HIS A 601 0.90 18.54 28.83
CA HIS A 601 -0.41 17.91 29.03
C HIS A 601 -1.21 18.52 30.18
N ASN A 602 -0.57 18.79 31.32
CA ASN A 602 -1.24 19.37 32.49
C ASN A 602 -1.47 20.88 32.37
N GLY A 603 -0.97 21.52 31.30
CA GLY A 603 -1.14 22.93 31.01
C GLY A 603 -0.29 23.88 31.86
N SER A 604 0.67 23.39 32.66
CA SER A 604 1.56 24.25 33.44
C SER A 604 2.41 25.14 32.53
N LEU A 605 2.85 24.62 31.39
CA LEU A 605 3.59 25.40 30.40
C LEU A 605 2.76 26.50 29.75
N LEU A 606 1.43 26.39 29.68
CA LEU A 606 0.60 27.50 29.17
C LEU A 606 0.65 28.73 30.07
N LYS A 607 0.96 28.54 31.36
CA LYS A 607 1.00 29.58 32.41
C LYS A 607 2.43 29.98 32.79
N ALA A 608 3.44 29.37 32.19
CA ALA A 608 4.84 29.62 32.50
C ALA A 608 5.29 31.02 32.01
N GLU A 609 6.37 31.52 32.60
CA GLU A 609 7.08 32.69 32.08
C GLU A 609 8.03 32.27 30.96
N TYR A 610 8.11 33.09 29.91
CA TYR A 610 8.85 32.77 28.69
C TYR A 610 9.91 33.82 28.38
N LYS A 611 11.03 33.35 27.83
CA LYS A 611 12.10 34.16 27.25
C LYS A 611 12.19 33.87 25.75
N LYS A 612 12.24 34.93 24.95
CA LYS A 612 12.37 34.82 23.49
C LYS A 612 13.83 34.72 23.07
N SER A 613 14.16 33.72 22.24
CA SER A 613 15.48 33.59 21.63
C SER A 613 15.70 34.62 20.51
N LYS A 614 16.95 35.06 20.31
CA LYS A 614 17.27 36.14 19.35
C LYS A 614 17.15 35.71 17.88
N ILE A 615 17.73 34.56 17.54
CA ILE A 615 17.83 34.09 16.16
C ILE A 615 16.53 33.44 15.69
N PHE A 616 16.05 32.39 16.37
CA PHE A 616 14.84 31.68 15.96
C PHE A 616 13.54 32.34 16.47
N GLY A 617 13.61 33.32 17.38
CA GLY A 617 12.40 33.91 17.96
C GLY A 617 11.55 32.95 18.80
N LEU A 618 12.09 31.79 19.18
CA LEU A 618 11.39 30.76 19.97
C LEU A 618 11.16 31.23 21.41
N GLU A 619 9.95 31.00 21.92
CA GLU A 619 9.61 31.24 23.32
C GLU A 619 9.96 30.03 24.17
N THR A 620 10.95 30.17 25.05
CA THR A 620 11.44 29.12 25.93
C THR A 620 11.03 29.38 27.38
N PRO A 621 10.48 28.40 28.12
CA PRO A 621 10.08 28.61 29.50
C PRO A 621 11.30 28.84 30.41
N THR A 622 11.16 29.69 31.42
CA THR A 622 12.23 29.98 32.39
C THR A 622 12.44 28.85 33.41
N ALA A 623 11.41 28.05 33.66
CA ALA A 623 11.45 26.90 34.55
C ALA A 623 10.44 25.82 34.12
N VAL A 624 10.81 24.55 34.33
CA VAL A 624 9.93 23.38 34.22
C VAL A 624 10.20 22.50 35.42
N GLU A 625 9.16 22.12 36.16
CA GLU A 625 9.31 21.36 37.39
C GLU A 625 10.08 20.05 37.14
N GLY A 626 11.14 19.84 37.93
CA GLY A 626 11.95 18.64 37.85
C GLY A 626 12.87 18.54 36.63
N VAL A 627 13.01 19.62 35.85
CA VAL A 627 14.02 19.79 34.78
C VAL A 627 14.97 20.92 35.19
N PRO A 628 16.31 20.74 35.12
CA PRO A 628 17.25 21.80 35.49
C PRO A 628 17.07 23.06 34.62
N SER A 629 16.86 24.23 35.23
CA SER A 629 16.67 25.48 34.47
C SER A 629 17.86 25.84 33.58
N GLU A 630 19.08 25.40 33.94
CA GLU A 630 20.29 25.63 33.14
C GLU A 630 20.22 25.03 31.73
N ILE A 631 19.49 23.91 31.54
CA ILE A 631 19.38 23.28 30.21
C ILE A 631 18.27 23.89 29.36
N LEU A 632 17.36 24.67 29.95
CA LEU A 632 16.22 25.25 29.24
C LEU A 632 16.68 26.32 28.26
N ASP A 633 17.66 27.15 28.64
CA ASP A 633 18.35 28.07 27.73
C ASP A 633 19.64 27.40 27.23
N PRO A 634 19.68 26.88 25.98
CA PRO A 634 20.78 26.04 25.50
C PRO A 634 22.16 26.69 25.64
N VAL A 635 22.25 28.01 25.50
CA VAL A 635 23.51 28.74 25.64
C VAL A 635 24.15 28.49 27.00
N ASN A 636 23.35 28.32 28.07
CA ASN A 636 23.85 28.11 29.43
C ASN A 636 24.54 26.75 29.59
N ALA A 637 24.05 25.73 28.90
CA ALA A 637 24.61 24.38 28.94
C ALA A 637 25.96 24.26 28.20
N TRP A 638 26.26 25.15 27.26
CA TRP A 638 27.53 25.13 26.53
C TRP A 638 28.67 25.73 27.34
N THR A 639 29.83 25.07 27.38
CA THR A 639 31.03 25.64 28.02
C THR A 639 31.58 26.81 27.21
N ASP A 640 31.63 26.67 25.88
CA ASP A 640 32.06 27.70 24.94
C ASP A 640 30.83 28.40 24.32
N LYS A 641 30.62 29.66 24.69
CA LYS A 641 29.46 30.46 24.23
C LYS A 641 29.63 30.94 22.79
N ASP A 642 30.86 31.12 22.32
CA ASP A 642 31.12 31.55 20.94
C ASP A 642 30.89 30.38 19.98
N ALA A 643 31.34 29.17 20.34
CA ALA A 643 31.03 27.96 19.59
C ALA A 643 29.51 27.68 19.50
N TYR A 644 28.77 27.98 20.58
CA TYR A 644 27.30 27.92 20.56
C TYR A 644 26.72 28.90 19.51
N ASN A 645 27.16 30.15 19.52
CA ASN A 645 26.66 31.18 18.60
C ASN A 645 26.98 30.85 17.13
N GLU A 646 28.19 30.36 16.85
CA GLU A 646 28.57 29.91 15.50
C GLU A 646 27.70 28.74 15.02
N THR A 647 27.47 27.75 15.90
CA THR A 647 26.63 26.58 15.59
C THR A 647 25.16 26.98 15.39
N LEU A 648 24.66 27.92 16.21
CA LEU A 648 23.30 28.46 16.11
C LEU A 648 23.08 29.17 14.77
N LEU A 649 24.03 30.01 14.35
CA LEU A 649 23.99 30.71 13.06
C LEU A 649 24.11 29.73 11.89
N LYS A 650 24.96 28.69 12.02
CA LYS A 650 25.07 27.62 11.04
C LYS A 650 23.73 26.91 10.85
N LEU A 651 23.08 26.47 11.94
CA LEU A 651 21.78 25.79 11.86
C LEU A 651 20.70 26.71 11.29
N ALA A 652 20.63 27.97 11.74
CA ALA A 652 19.72 28.97 11.19
C ALA A 652 19.90 29.13 9.67
N GLY A 653 21.14 29.11 9.19
CA GLY A 653 21.46 29.18 7.76
C GLY A 653 20.93 27.98 6.98
N LEU A 654 21.00 26.78 7.57
CA LEU A 654 20.44 25.56 6.98
C LEU A 654 18.91 25.62 6.89
N PHE A 655 18.23 26.11 7.93
CA PHE A 655 16.78 26.33 7.92
C PHE A 655 16.36 27.30 6.80
N ARG A 656 17.03 28.45 6.70
CA ARG A 656 16.75 29.43 5.63
C ARG A 656 16.94 28.83 4.24
N LYS A 657 18.07 28.15 4.01
CA LYS A 657 18.38 27.50 2.73
C LYS A 657 17.37 26.41 2.36
N ASN A 658 16.94 25.60 3.34
CA ASN A 658 15.90 24.60 3.11
C ASN A 658 14.58 25.26 2.69
N PHE A 659 14.21 26.36 3.35
CA PHE A 659 12.93 27.01 3.13
C PHE A 659 12.82 27.73 1.77
N GLU A 660 13.95 28.11 1.15
CA GLU A 660 13.98 28.67 -0.22
C GLU A 660 13.27 27.77 -1.26
N THR A 661 13.18 26.46 -1.01
CA THR A 661 12.48 25.53 -1.90
C THR A 661 10.95 25.68 -1.91
N PHE A 662 10.37 26.36 -0.91
CA PHE A 662 8.93 26.49 -0.72
C PHE A 662 8.38 27.89 -1.02
N THR A 663 9.23 28.85 -1.35
CA THR A 663 8.85 30.27 -1.50
C THR A 663 8.03 30.58 -2.75
N ASN A 664 8.12 29.74 -3.78
CA ASN A 664 7.47 29.99 -5.08
C ASN A 664 6.03 29.44 -5.17
N TYR A 665 5.48 28.88 -4.09
CA TYR A 665 4.15 28.28 -4.09
C TYR A 665 3.12 29.20 -3.44
N THR A 666 2.02 29.46 -4.16
CA THR A 666 0.92 30.31 -3.69
C THR A 666 -0.34 29.46 -3.44
N ILE A 667 -0.94 29.62 -2.26
CA ILE A 667 -2.19 28.94 -1.91
C ILE A 667 -3.37 29.84 -2.29
N GLY A 668 -4.08 29.47 -3.37
CA GLY A 668 -5.32 30.13 -3.77
C GLY A 668 -5.15 31.62 -4.14
N LYS A 669 -6.28 32.33 -4.29
CA LYS A 669 -6.28 33.78 -4.52
C LYS A 669 -6.06 34.49 -3.18
N GLY A 670 -4.81 34.78 -2.83
CA GLY A 670 -4.41 35.42 -1.56
C GLY A 670 -3.17 34.81 -0.88
N GLY A 671 -2.57 33.76 -1.47
CA GLY A 671 -1.50 32.97 -0.85
C GLY A 671 -0.17 33.67 -0.60
N ASP A 672 0.07 34.84 -1.20
CA ASP A 672 1.32 35.59 -1.02
C ASP A 672 1.51 36.02 0.45
N ASN A 673 0.43 36.41 1.12
CA ASN A 673 0.46 36.87 2.52
C ASN A 673 0.83 35.74 3.51
N LEU A 674 0.34 34.52 3.28
CA LEU A 674 0.62 33.37 4.15
C LEU A 674 2.07 32.92 4.03
N THR A 675 2.63 32.91 2.81
CA THR A 675 4.04 32.56 2.59
C THR A 675 4.96 33.60 3.25
N GLU A 676 4.64 34.90 3.15
CA GLU A 676 5.37 35.97 3.84
C GLU A 676 5.31 35.82 5.37
N GLU A 677 4.13 35.52 5.92
CA GLU A 677 3.96 35.29 7.37
C GLU A 677 4.81 34.12 7.87
N ILE A 678 4.80 32.99 7.13
CA ILE A 678 5.61 31.82 7.48
C ILE A 678 7.11 32.15 7.39
N LEU A 679 7.54 32.88 6.35
CA LEU A 679 8.94 33.30 6.20
C LEU A 679 9.39 34.22 7.34
N ALA A 680 8.54 35.15 7.76
CA ALA A 680 8.81 36.05 8.88
C ALA A 680 8.92 35.32 10.23
N ALA A 681 8.36 34.10 10.33
CA ALA A 681 8.47 33.24 11.51
C ALA A 681 9.72 32.36 11.54
N GLY A 682 10.53 32.37 10.48
CA GLY A 682 11.82 31.68 10.42
C GLY A 682 12.94 32.39 11.20
N PRO A 683 14.19 31.87 11.11
CA PRO A 683 15.34 32.48 11.77
C PRO A 683 15.66 33.87 11.21
N ILE A 684 15.93 34.82 12.12
CA ILE A 684 16.31 36.20 11.86
C ILE A 684 17.80 36.35 12.17
N PHE A 685 18.53 36.99 11.24
CA PHE A 685 19.99 37.22 11.33
C PHE A 685 20.32 38.65 11.73
#